data_AF-A0A2E5EL06-F1
#
_entry.id   AF-A0A2E5EL06-F1
#
_cell.length_a   1.000
_cell.length_b   1.000
_cell.length_c   1.000
_cell.angle_alpha   90.00
_cell.angle_beta   90.00
_cell.angle_gamma   90.00
#
_symmetry.space_group_name_H-M   'P 1'
#
loop_
_entity.id
_entity.type
_entity.pdbx_description
1 polymer ?
#
loop_
_entity_poly.entity_id
_entity_poly.type
_entity_poly.pdbx_seq_one_letter_code
_entity_poly.pdbx_strand_id
1 'polypeptide(L)'
;MLLSALFVPTPPLQAAKKKPAPKPRFDSPDIPFRMAPMPATSRSIAVSLSSNLHLAFDTELCRTHTVWQGKGLHLLGPQYSMAKRPFISTNDAPVVWTMPPMPTWSADEPGNGNEKRLQARYRAVSSKGGFTTFMYNLEVGGETVNVHETPQHLRLDDMDFVVRRISVSKYAKDLWFAAQSEFGRISQIPGPANGFLTTRKEKPILVTFVKASRKSVIVSDVNGGVEYDELVYTEQGAEKGHRSIKRSGRLGTGWIKVPPHNGPLVFEVITYARPEGSGKMRLDPKLLFAAIDRPNMKSPVTRIKDRPTAKPEPLPASPIPSMSMASTRSYRVEAFPIPKETEMLVTGMDFMENGDLVVCTWIGDVYIIKNATKKVQAARYLKYATGLCEPMGVAVREGEIYVGLKNELAKLTDTDNNGTADLIERVHAGWTYTGHYNAFSYGPVLDKNNDFVLANAGHSAHWNTKYAGWGFRIAADGSKLTPICSGFREPNGIGVFGPDRDVFITDNQGAWVGACRMDHVAPGKFHGHPSGWPSKEAEYGKHTKMDPPAIWFPYKLARSTTGLAEITSDEFGPFKGQLMVGDFQNAIVTRVQLEKVNGDYQGAVWPFLKRFQSGVNRLAFGPDGKLYVGGCQRTWASIAVRPFALERVSFTGHLPFEVQEVHVKTDGFELTFTKPVDPETAGDPESYDVLQYNYKYHASYGSPEFDHDGKKDSATSIDVTAAEVAQGNKSVRLRVKGWKTGYVTMVRSLDVRSRRDEKLENNTFWYTLNALPEG
;
A
#
# COMPACT_ATOMS: atom_id res chain seq x y z
N MET A 1 -22.84 -29.59 -53.60
CA MET A 1 -22.21 -30.92 -53.55
C MET A 1 -20.74 -30.74 -53.18
N LEU A 2 -20.22 -31.67 -52.38
CA LEU A 2 -19.07 -31.54 -51.47
C LEU A 2 -17.74 -31.08 -52.11
N LEU A 3 -17.05 -30.16 -51.43
CA LEU A 3 -15.59 -30.03 -51.47
C LEU A 3 -15.01 -30.68 -50.20
N SER A 4 -14.12 -31.65 -50.40
CA SER A 4 -13.35 -32.33 -49.37
C SER A 4 -12.26 -31.41 -48.81
N ALA A 5 -12.27 -31.22 -47.50
CA ALA A 5 -11.31 -30.42 -46.75
C ALA A 5 -9.99 -31.20 -46.54
N LEU A 6 -8.87 -30.58 -46.93
CA LEU A 6 -7.53 -30.98 -46.52
C LEU A 6 -7.30 -30.50 -45.07
N PHE A 7 -7.27 -31.45 -44.13
CA PHE A 7 -6.82 -31.23 -42.76
C PHE A 7 -5.33 -30.91 -42.75
N VAL A 8 -4.97 -29.67 -42.41
CA VAL A 8 -3.61 -29.34 -41.98
C VAL A 8 -3.54 -29.63 -40.47
N PRO A 9 -2.64 -30.51 -40.00
CA PRO A 9 -2.51 -30.79 -38.58
C PRO A 9 -1.97 -29.55 -37.87
N THR A 10 -2.69 -29.11 -36.85
CA THR A 10 -2.24 -28.08 -35.91
C THR A 10 -0.98 -28.61 -35.21
N PRO A 11 0.11 -27.82 -35.13
CA PRO A 11 1.29 -28.26 -34.40
C PRO A 11 0.92 -28.44 -32.92
N PRO A 12 1.51 -29.42 -32.22
CA PRO A 12 1.25 -29.61 -30.80
C PRO A 12 1.57 -28.33 -30.05
N LEU A 13 0.67 -27.92 -29.14
CA LEU A 13 0.90 -26.82 -28.21
C LEU A 13 2.29 -27.01 -27.58
N GLN A 14 3.26 -26.19 -27.98
CA GLN A 14 4.51 -26.07 -27.26
C GLN A 14 4.14 -25.71 -25.83
N ALA A 15 4.45 -26.62 -24.89
CA ALA A 15 4.41 -26.32 -23.47
C ALA A 15 5.11 -24.98 -23.27
N ALA A 16 4.37 -23.98 -22.75
CA ALA A 16 4.89 -22.64 -22.56
C ALA A 16 6.24 -22.75 -21.83
N LYS A 17 7.32 -22.28 -22.46
CA LYS A 17 8.65 -22.26 -21.83
C LYS A 17 8.51 -21.68 -20.44
N LYS A 18 8.87 -22.46 -19.42
CA LYS A 18 8.83 -22.04 -18.00
C LYS A 18 9.59 -20.71 -17.93
N LYS A 19 8.90 -19.62 -17.59
CA LYS A 19 9.53 -18.30 -17.51
C LYS A 19 10.76 -18.42 -16.59
N PRO A 20 11.93 -17.86 -16.97
CA PRO A 20 13.12 -17.94 -16.14
C PRO A 20 12.82 -17.39 -14.74
N ALA A 21 13.41 -18.01 -13.72
CA ALA A 21 13.24 -17.55 -12.35
C ALA A 21 13.76 -16.10 -12.24
N PRO A 22 12.98 -15.17 -11.66
CA PRO A 22 13.43 -13.81 -11.47
C PRO A 22 14.66 -13.82 -10.58
N LYS A 23 15.65 -12.98 -10.90
CA LYS A 23 16.80 -12.77 -10.03
C LYS A 23 16.31 -12.00 -8.80
N PRO A 24 16.43 -12.57 -7.58
CA PRO A 24 15.99 -11.88 -6.37
C PRO A 24 16.88 -10.67 -6.07
N ARG A 25 16.29 -9.65 -5.43
CA ARG A 25 17.04 -8.58 -4.78
C ARG A 25 17.24 -8.94 -3.30
N PHE A 26 18.31 -8.44 -2.71
CA PHE A 26 18.57 -8.54 -1.28
C PHE A 26 18.59 -7.13 -0.70
N ASP A 27 18.14 -7.02 0.55
CA ASP A 27 18.33 -5.81 1.33
C ASP A 27 19.81 -5.58 1.61
N SER A 28 20.17 -4.31 1.79
CA SER A 28 21.50 -3.93 2.25
C SER A 28 21.63 -4.27 3.75
N PRO A 29 22.83 -4.64 4.26
CA PRO A 29 23.01 -5.05 5.65
C PRO A 29 22.65 -4.00 6.72
N ASP A 30 22.53 -2.73 6.33
CA ASP A 30 22.14 -1.61 7.20
C ASP A 30 20.62 -1.49 7.42
N ILE A 31 19.80 -2.24 6.67
CA ILE A 31 18.35 -2.26 6.85
C ILE A 31 18.01 -3.08 8.11
N PRO A 32 17.39 -2.47 9.14
CA PRO A 32 17.19 -3.15 10.43
C PRO A 32 16.18 -4.30 10.34
N PHE A 33 15.21 -4.18 9.45
CA PHE A 33 14.21 -5.20 9.18
C PHE A 33 13.54 -4.98 7.82
N ARG A 34 12.83 -6.01 7.36
CA ARG A 34 11.97 -5.95 6.17
C ARG A 34 10.60 -6.53 6.46
N MET A 35 9.56 -5.71 6.32
CA MET A 35 8.18 -6.16 6.25
C MET A 35 7.91 -6.73 4.86
N ALA A 36 7.67 -8.03 4.79
CA ALA A 36 7.37 -8.70 3.53
C ALA A 36 6.56 -9.98 3.80
N PRO A 37 5.62 -10.34 2.92
CA PRO A 37 4.94 -11.63 3.00
C PRO A 37 5.91 -12.78 2.75
N MET A 38 5.75 -13.86 3.51
CA MET A 38 6.55 -15.08 3.43
C MET A 38 5.63 -16.32 3.43
N PRO A 39 6.11 -17.52 3.04
CA PRO A 39 5.26 -18.70 2.95
C PRO A 39 4.50 -19.07 4.23
N ALA A 40 5.04 -18.77 5.40
CA ALA A 40 4.41 -19.07 6.69
C ALA A 40 3.36 -18.02 7.13
N THR A 41 3.44 -16.79 6.61
CA THR A 41 2.49 -15.70 6.92
C THR A 41 2.68 -14.54 5.95
N SER A 42 1.59 -13.90 5.52
CA SER A 42 1.67 -12.69 4.69
C SER A 42 2.11 -11.44 5.47
N ARG A 43 2.15 -11.49 6.81
CA ARG A 43 2.49 -10.35 7.67
C ARG A 43 3.73 -10.61 8.49
N SER A 44 4.83 -10.85 7.76
CA SER A 44 6.14 -11.16 8.33
C SER A 44 7.05 -9.94 8.40
N ILE A 45 7.88 -9.89 9.44
CA ILE A 45 9.03 -8.99 9.59
C ILE A 45 10.30 -9.84 9.62
N ALA A 46 11.10 -9.76 8.57
CA ALA A 46 12.41 -10.40 8.48
C ALA A 46 13.50 -9.49 9.08
N VAL A 47 14.44 -10.08 9.81
CA VAL A 47 15.55 -9.40 10.49
C VAL A 47 16.84 -10.14 10.17
N SER A 48 17.85 -9.40 9.73
CA SER A 48 19.20 -9.92 9.61
C SER A 48 19.89 -9.85 10.97
N LEU A 49 20.22 -11.01 11.55
CA LEU A 49 20.92 -11.08 12.83
C LEU A 49 22.44 -11.05 12.63
N SER A 50 22.90 -11.59 11.50
CA SER A 50 24.27 -11.50 11.01
C SER A 50 24.29 -11.63 9.48
N SER A 51 25.47 -11.55 8.87
CA SER A 51 25.61 -11.76 7.41
C SER A 51 25.19 -13.14 6.93
N ASN A 52 25.05 -14.12 7.84
CA ASN A 52 24.68 -15.50 7.50
C ASN A 52 23.48 -16.04 8.30
N LEU A 53 22.86 -15.27 9.20
CA LEU A 53 21.79 -15.75 10.07
C LEU A 53 20.65 -14.75 10.11
N HIS A 54 19.44 -15.23 9.86
CA HIS A 54 18.24 -14.41 9.73
C HIS A 54 17.05 -15.04 10.44
N LEU A 55 16.12 -14.18 10.85
CA LEU A 55 14.91 -14.55 11.56
C LEU A 55 13.71 -13.81 10.98
N ALA A 56 12.55 -14.45 10.95
CA ALA A 56 11.30 -13.82 10.55
C ALA A 56 10.20 -13.96 11.62
N PHE A 57 9.53 -12.85 11.90
CA PHE A 57 8.51 -12.69 12.94
C PHE A 57 7.12 -12.47 12.34
N ASP A 58 6.14 -13.23 12.82
CA ASP A 58 4.75 -13.20 12.40
C ASP A 58 3.99 -12.22 13.30
N THR A 59 3.47 -11.15 12.70
CA THR A 59 2.78 -10.07 13.44
C THR A 59 1.28 -10.34 13.65
N GLU A 60 0.73 -11.43 13.13
CA GLU A 60 -0.63 -11.88 13.47
C GLU A 60 -0.59 -12.75 14.73
N LEU A 61 0.36 -13.69 14.81
CA LEU A 61 0.46 -14.62 15.93
C LEU A 61 1.49 -14.22 16.99
N CYS A 62 2.26 -13.14 16.75
CA CYS A 62 3.35 -12.65 17.60
C CYS A 62 4.35 -13.75 17.96
N ARG A 63 4.98 -14.33 16.93
CA ARG A 63 5.92 -15.44 17.07
C ARG A 63 7.05 -15.36 16.05
N THR A 64 8.23 -15.87 16.39
CA THR A 64 9.22 -16.23 15.37
C THR A 64 8.69 -17.41 14.56
N HIS A 65 8.53 -17.26 13.24
CA HIS A 65 8.00 -18.33 12.39
C HIS A 65 9.08 -19.12 11.65
N THR A 66 10.16 -18.44 11.23
CA THR A 66 11.25 -19.06 10.45
C THR A 66 12.60 -18.49 10.85
N VAL A 67 13.61 -19.35 11.00
CA VAL A 67 15.03 -18.99 11.11
C VAL A 67 15.81 -19.74 10.04
N TRP A 68 16.66 -19.05 9.29
CA TRP A 68 17.47 -19.64 8.23
C TRP A 68 18.90 -19.12 8.24
N GLN A 69 19.79 -19.90 7.65
CA GLN A 69 21.15 -19.46 7.34
C GLN A 69 21.23 -19.11 5.86
N GLY A 70 21.96 -18.06 5.49
CA GLY A 70 22.06 -17.59 4.10
C GLY A 70 22.43 -16.11 3.98
N LYS A 71 22.43 -15.57 2.77
CA LYS A 71 22.74 -14.16 2.47
C LYS A 71 21.61 -13.21 2.87
N GLY A 72 20.36 -13.68 2.93
CA GLY A 72 19.23 -12.83 3.35
C GLY A 72 17.89 -13.28 2.80
N LEU A 73 16.94 -12.34 2.77
CA LEU A 73 15.62 -12.58 2.20
C LEU A 73 15.65 -12.34 0.69
N HIS A 74 15.11 -13.28 -0.09
CA HIS A 74 14.83 -13.07 -1.52
C HIS A 74 13.64 -12.13 -1.67
N LEU A 75 13.91 -10.88 -2.02
CA LEU A 75 12.89 -9.91 -2.37
C LEU A 75 12.46 -10.15 -3.82
N LEU A 76 11.18 -10.51 -3.97
CA LEU A 76 10.53 -10.87 -5.22
C LEU A 76 9.38 -9.91 -5.53
N GLY A 77 8.79 -10.03 -6.72
CA GLY A 77 7.67 -9.18 -7.13
C GLY A 77 8.08 -8.00 -8.03
N PRO A 78 7.08 -7.25 -8.53
CA PRO A 78 7.27 -6.26 -9.59
C PRO A 78 8.23 -5.13 -9.22
N GLN A 79 8.19 -4.69 -7.97
CA GLN A 79 8.99 -3.61 -7.43
C GLN A 79 10.49 -3.91 -7.40
N TYR A 80 10.88 -5.19 -7.33
CA TYR A 80 12.29 -5.61 -7.24
C TYR A 80 12.81 -6.29 -8.50
N SER A 81 11.98 -7.07 -9.18
CA SER A 81 12.39 -7.95 -10.28
C SER A 81 11.81 -7.57 -11.64
N MET A 82 10.98 -6.51 -11.70
CA MET A 82 10.19 -6.09 -12.86
C MET A 82 9.18 -7.14 -13.37
N ALA A 83 9.09 -8.31 -12.73
CA ALA A 83 8.19 -9.37 -13.12
C ALA A 83 6.80 -9.17 -12.51
N LYS A 84 5.75 -9.28 -13.34
CA LYS A 84 4.34 -9.39 -12.89
C LYS A 84 4.10 -10.75 -12.23
N ARG A 85 4.66 -10.93 -11.04
CA ARG A 85 4.55 -12.13 -10.21
C ARG A 85 4.16 -11.71 -8.80
N PRO A 86 3.38 -12.52 -8.07
CA PRO A 86 3.03 -12.23 -6.69
C PRO A 86 4.26 -11.92 -5.82
N PHE A 87 4.07 -11.01 -4.88
CA PHE A 87 5.10 -10.66 -3.91
C PHE A 87 5.00 -11.65 -2.75
N ILE A 88 5.71 -12.78 -2.84
CA ILE A 88 5.92 -13.71 -1.72
C ILE A 88 7.41 -13.91 -1.60
N SER A 89 8.03 -13.31 -0.59
CA SER A 89 9.48 -13.40 -0.38
C SER A 89 9.85 -14.75 0.22
N THR A 90 11.02 -15.28 -0.15
CA THR A 90 11.51 -16.58 0.32
C THR A 90 12.89 -16.47 0.93
N ASN A 91 13.27 -17.42 1.78
CA ASN A 91 14.64 -17.57 2.25
C ASN A 91 15.55 -18.10 1.13
N ASP A 92 16.83 -17.73 1.17
CA ASP A 92 17.80 -18.03 0.13
C ASP A 92 18.62 -19.31 0.35
N ALA A 93 18.50 -19.90 1.54
CA ALA A 93 19.19 -21.12 1.92
C ALA A 93 18.40 -21.89 3.00
N PRO A 94 18.82 -23.12 3.37
CA PRO A 94 18.02 -24.02 4.21
C PRO A 94 17.58 -23.42 5.55
N VAL A 95 16.35 -23.76 5.93
CA VAL A 95 15.75 -23.35 7.20
C VAL A 95 16.41 -24.11 8.36
N VAL A 96 16.87 -23.38 9.37
CA VAL A 96 17.43 -23.93 10.61
C VAL A 96 16.31 -24.53 11.45
N TRP A 97 15.25 -23.75 11.68
CA TRP A 97 14.04 -24.18 12.38
C TRP A 97 12.83 -23.30 12.06
N THR A 98 11.64 -23.85 12.33
CA THR A 98 10.34 -23.17 12.17
C THR A 98 9.52 -23.31 13.44
N MET A 99 8.49 -22.48 13.60
CA MET A 99 7.43 -22.74 14.56
C MET A 99 6.09 -22.99 13.85
N PRO A 100 5.18 -23.79 14.42
CA PRO A 100 3.81 -23.94 13.94
C PRO A 100 3.02 -22.62 14.05
N PRO A 101 1.99 -22.40 13.21
CA PRO A 101 1.11 -21.23 13.22
C PRO A 101 0.14 -21.24 14.42
N MET A 102 0.70 -21.18 15.62
CA MET A 102 -0.03 -21.11 16.88
C MET A 102 0.47 -19.93 17.71
N PRO A 103 -0.39 -19.27 18.51
CA PRO A 103 0.06 -18.25 19.45
C PRO A 103 1.09 -18.82 20.43
N THR A 104 1.92 -17.97 21.02
CA THR A 104 3.08 -18.38 21.85
C THR A 104 2.83 -18.26 23.35
N TRP A 105 1.72 -17.67 23.78
CA TRP A 105 1.45 -17.42 25.19
C TRP A 105 0.25 -18.24 25.68
N SER A 106 0.24 -18.59 26.97
CA SER A 106 -0.88 -19.22 27.66
C SER A 106 -1.01 -18.63 29.07
N ALA A 107 -2.25 -18.48 29.55
CA ALA A 107 -2.52 -18.17 30.96
C ALA A 107 -2.62 -19.44 31.82
N ASP A 108 -2.89 -20.58 31.18
CA ASP A 108 -3.05 -21.87 31.82
C ASP A 108 -1.75 -22.66 31.76
N GLU A 109 -1.52 -23.51 32.76
CA GLU A 109 -0.38 -24.42 32.76
C GLU A 109 -0.50 -25.44 31.61
N PRO A 110 0.51 -25.53 30.73
CA PRO A 110 0.48 -26.40 29.57
C PRO A 110 0.72 -27.86 30.01
N GLY A 111 -0.11 -28.79 29.54
CA GLY A 111 -0.05 -30.18 29.99
C GLY A 111 -0.22 -31.26 28.92
N ASN A 112 -0.95 -31.00 27.83
CA ASN A 112 -1.30 -32.04 26.84
C ASN A 112 -1.09 -31.63 25.38
N GLY A 113 -0.59 -30.42 25.10
CA GLY A 113 -0.38 -29.88 23.75
C GLY A 113 -1.59 -29.18 23.13
N ASN A 114 -2.75 -29.20 23.81
CA ASN A 114 -3.99 -28.53 23.40
C ASN A 114 -4.38 -27.40 24.37
N GLU A 115 -3.41 -26.86 25.09
CA GLU A 115 -3.59 -25.72 25.99
C GLU A 115 -4.21 -24.50 25.29
N LYS A 116 -5.05 -23.77 26.02
CA LYS A 116 -5.68 -22.54 25.51
C LYS A 116 -4.63 -21.45 25.38
N ARG A 117 -4.29 -21.11 24.13
CA ARG A 117 -3.30 -20.08 23.84
C ARG A 117 -3.92 -18.69 23.77
N LEU A 118 -3.20 -17.70 24.29
CA LEU A 118 -3.55 -16.29 24.29
C LEU A 118 -3.22 -15.67 22.93
N GLN A 119 -4.22 -15.04 22.31
CA GLN A 119 -4.01 -14.26 21.11
C GLN A 119 -3.34 -12.92 21.49
N ALA A 120 -2.08 -12.76 21.09
CA ALA A 120 -1.37 -11.50 21.24
C ALA A 120 -1.81 -10.48 20.18
N ARG A 121 -1.72 -9.19 20.53
CA ARG A 121 -1.95 -8.06 19.63
C ARG A 121 -0.63 -7.34 19.36
N TYR A 122 -0.10 -7.49 18.16
CA TYR A 122 1.09 -6.74 17.74
C TYR A 122 0.83 -5.23 17.74
N ARG A 123 1.81 -4.47 18.23
CA ARG A 123 1.75 -3.02 18.38
C ARG A 123 2.77 -2.30 17.52
N ALA A 124 4.03 -2.71 17.54
CA ALA A 124 5.08 -1.96 16.87
C ALA A 124 6.35 -2.80 16.62
N VAL A 125 7.20 -2.29 15.73
CA VAL A 125 8.61 -2.67 15.64
C VAL A 125 9.46 -1.44 15.89
N SER A 126 10.49 -1.60 16.70
CA SER A 126 11.46 -0.55 17.02
C SER A 126 12.86 -0.97 16.53
N SER A 127 13.59 -0.08 15.86
CA SER A 127 15.02 -0.25 15.52
C SER A 127 15.95 0.53 16.47
N LYS A 128 15.40 1.16 17.52
CA LYS A 128 16.13 1.99 18.47
C LYS A 128 17.37 1.29 19.04
N GLY A 129 18.48 2.03 19.09
CA GLY A 129 19.75 1.54 19.62
C GLY A 129 20.43 0.46 18.76
N GLY A 130 20.02 0.32 17.48
CA GLY A 130 20.59 -0.65 16.54
C GLY A 130 20.03 -2.07 16.71
N PHE A 131 18.95 -2.24 17.48
CA PHE A 131 18.30 -3.52 17.68
C PHE A 131 16.88 -3.47 17.16
N THR A 132 16.48 -4.50 16.40
CA THR A 132 15.08 -4.71 16.06
C THR A 132 14.35 -5.34 17.24
N THR A 133 13.30 -4.69 17.73
CA THR A 133 12.48 -5.14 18.86
C THR A 133 11.01 -5.16 18.45
N PHE A 134 10.36 -6.31 18.58
CA PHE A 134 8.94 -6.47 18.36
C PHE A 134 8.18 -6.17 19.66
N MET A 135 7.12 -5.37 19.57
CA MET A 135 6.30 -4.96 20.71
C MET A 135 4.87 -5.45 20.51
N TYR A 136 4.33 -6.16 21.49
CA TYR A 136 2.97 -6.69 21.44
C TYR A 136 2.34 -6.79 22.81
N ASN A 137 1.00 -6.88 22.84
CA ASN A 137 0.22 -6.98 24.06
C ASN A 137 -0.47 -8.33 24.21
N LEU A 138 -0.58 -8.78 25.44
CA LEU A 138 -1.48 -9.86 25.85
C LEU A 138 -2.65 -9.22 26.61
N GLU A 139 -3.88 -9.51 26.20
CA GLU A 139 -5.07 -9.18 26.98
C GLU A 139 -5.45 -10.38 27.83
N VAL A 140 -5.21 -10.32 29.13
CA VAL A 140 -5.35 -11.46 30.03
C VAL A 140 -5.86 -11.01 31.39
N GLY A 141 -6.93 -11.65 31.88
CA GLY A 141 -7.52 -11.31 33.19
C GLY A 141 -8.10 -9.90 33.30
N GLY A 142 -8.43 -9.26 32.17
CA GLY A 142 -8.87 -7.85 32.14
C GLY A 142 -7.72 -6.83 32.21
N GLU A 143 -6.47 -7.30 32.20
CA GLU A 143 -5.26 -6.48 32.21
C GLU A 143 -4.51 -6.61 30.88
N THR A 144 -3.80 -5.55 30.50
CA THR A 144 -2.90 -5.54 29.35
C THR A 144 -1.46 -5.77 29.81
N VAL A 145 -0.86 -6.87 29.36
CA VAL A 145 0.55 -7.19 29.60
C VAL A 145 1.37 -6.84 28.36
N ASN A 146 2.36 -5.95 28.51
CA ASN A 146 3.27 -5.56 27.43
C ASN A 146 4.43 -6.55 27.32
N VAL A 147 4.72 -6.98 26.10
CA VAL A 147 5.82 -7.88 25.80
C VAL A 147 6.70 -7.29 24.71
N HIS A 148 8.01 -7.23 24.98
CA HIS A 148 9.02 -6.84 24.00
C HIS A 148 9.92 -8.04 23.69
N GLU A 149 10.09 -8.37 22.41
CA GLU A 149 10.95 -9.45 21.94
C GLU A 149 12.05 -8.90 21.01
N THR A 150 13.30 -9.00 21.46
CA THR A 150 14.48 -8.50 20.74
C THR A 150 15.35 -9.69 20.31
N PRO A 151 15.31 -10.11 19.03
CA PRO A 151 16.22 -11.12 18.51
C PRO A 151 17.65 -10.55 18.34
N GLN A 152 18.65 -11.38 18.61
CA GLN A 152 20.07 -11.06 18.52
C GLN A 152 20.86 -12.29 18.04
N HIS A 153 22.07 -12.04 17.55
CA HIS A 153 23.05 -13.07 17.23
C HIS A 153 24.09 -13.15 18.34
N LEU A 154 24.42 -14.37 18.76
CA LEU A 154 25.59 -14.68 19.56
C LEU A 154 26.43 -15.72 18.83
N ARG A 155 27.72 -15.47 18.69
CA ARG A 155 28.68 -16.45 18.16
C ARG A 155 29.64 -16.90 19.25
N LEU A 156 29.73 -18.20 19.47
CA LEU A 156 30.72 -18.82 20.34
C LEU A 156 31.44 -19.89 19.52
N ASP A 157 32.75 -19.74 19.36
CA ASP A 157 33.56 -20.51 18.42
C ASP A 157 32.93 -20.51 17.01
N ASP A 158 32.63 -21.69 16.46
CA ASP A 158 32.00 -21.90 15.16
C ASP A 158 30.48 -22.11 15.23
N MET A 159 29.86 -21.82 16.38
CA MET A 159 28.42 -21.99 16.57
C MET A 159 27.69 -20.65 16.56
N ASP A 160 26.64 -20.59 15.74
CA ASP A 160 25.71 -19.47 15.67
C ASP A 160 24.47 -19.73 16.54
N PHE A 161 24.20 -18.82 17.47
CA PHE A 161 23.05 -18.86 18.35
C PHE A 161 22.08 -17.72 17.99
N VAL A 162 20.79 -18.07 17.93
CA VAL A 162 19.71 -17.09 17.95
C VAL A 162 19.36 -16.83 19.40
N VAL A 163 19.53 -15.60 19.85
CA VAL A 163 19.12 -15.15 21.18
C VAL A 163 17.85 -14.33 21.03
N ARG A 164 16.74 -14.78 21.62
CA ARG A 164 15.52 -13.99 21.72
C ARG A 164 15.39 -13.51 23.14
N ARG A 165 15.56 -12.21 23.35
CA ARG A 165 15.32 -11.58 24.65
C ARG A 165 13.86 -11.17 24.76
N ILE A 166 13.17 -11.68 25.76
CA ILE A 166 11.78 -11.35 26.05
C ILE A 166 11.74 -10.53 27.34
N SER A 167 11.07 -9.38 27.30
CA SER A 167 10.74 -8.57 28.47
C SER A 167 9.23 -8.52 28.63
N VAL A 168 8.73 -8.91 29.80
CA VAL A 168 7.31 -8.92 30.14
C VAL A 168 7.06 -7.86 31.21
N SER A 169 6.07 -6.98 31.01
CA SER A 169 5.66 -6.02 32.03
C SER A 169 5.02 -6.72 33.23
N LYS A 170 4.95 -6.03 34.38
CA LYS A 170 4.35 -6.54 35.61
C LYS A 170 3.04 -7.30 35.35
N TYR A 171 2.87 -8.44 36.02
CA TYR A 171 1.64 -9.22 36.02
C TYR A 171 1.58 -10.09 37.29
N ALA A 172 0.40 -10.20 37.88
CA ALA A 172 0.21 -10.79 39.21
C ALA A 172 -0.02 -12.31 39.20
N LYS A 173 -0.17 -12.93 38.04
CA LYS A 173 -0.42 -14.38 37.88
C LYS A 173 0.66 -15.02 37.03
N ASP A 174 0.64 -16.35 36.99
CA ASP A 174 1.50 -17.11 36.09
C ASP A 174 1.13 -16.84 34.62
N LEU A 175 2.14 -16.77 33.76
CA LEU A 175 2.02 -16.87 32.32
C LEU A 175 2.97 -17.95 31.81
N TRP A 176 2.68 -18.49 30.64
CA TRP A 176 3.48 -19.53 30.01
C TRP A 176 3.83 -19.11 28.58
N PHE A 177 5.12 -19.19 28.24
CA PHE A 177 5.63 -18.85 26.92
C PHE A 177 6.19 -20.08 26.21
N ALA A 178 5.68 -20.38 25.02
CA ALA A 178 6.16 -21.44 24.14
C ALA A 178 7.47 -21.00 23.47
N ALA A 179 8.59 -21.35 24.09
CA ALA A 179 9.93 -20.98 23.64
C ALA A 179 10.36 -21.76 22.39
N GLN A 180 9.93 -23.00 22.21
CA GLN A 180 10.18 -23.76 20.99
C GLN A 180 9.06 -24.78 20.81
N SER A 181 8.49 -24.86 19.61
CA SER A 181 7.49 -25.89 19.25
C SER A 181 7.89 -26.52 17.92
N GLU A 182 8.10 -27.83 17.89
CA GLU A 182 8.51 -28.58 16.69
C GLU A 182 7.87 -29.97 16.68
N PHE A 183 7.61 -30.49 15.49
CA PHE A 183 7.22 -31.90 15.36
C PHE A 183 8.39 -32.80 15.71
N GLY A 184 8.17 -33.72 16.64
CA GLY A 184 9.20 -34.58 17.20
C GLY A 184 9.05 -34.75 18.70
N ARG A 185 10.18 -34.88 19.40
CA ARG A 185 10.23 -34.99 20.86
C ARG A 185 11.10 -33.89 21.41
N ILE A 186 10.59 -33.22 22.44
CA ILE A 186 11.36 -32.29 23.26
C ILE A 186 11.53 -32.86 24.66
N SER A 187 12.68 -32.65 25.27
CA SER A 187 12.96 -33.05 26.65
C SER A 187 13.82 -32.01 27.32
N GLN A 188 13.68 -31.83 28.64
CA GLN A 188 14.59 -30.97 29.39
C GLN A 188 16.04 -31.45 29.29
N ILE A 189 16.98 -30.52 29.34
CA ILE A 189 18.42 -30.83 29.41
C ILE A 189 18.71 -31.43 30.80
N PRO A 190 19.32 -32.62 30.91
CA PRO A 190 19.69 -33.19 32.20
C PRO A 190 20.71 -32.32 32.95
N GLY A 191 20.55 -32.17 34.26
CA GLY A 191 21.48 -31.45 35.13
C GLY A 191 21.00 -30.03 35.54
N PRO A 192 21.89 -29.11 35.97
CA PRO A 192 21.51 -27.80 36.48
C PRO A 192 21.08 -26.80 35.40
N ALA A 193 20.97 -27.26 34.14
CA ALA A 193 20.76 -26.42 32.98
C ALA A 193 19.26 -26.21 32.70
N ASN A 194 18.77 -24.97 32.85
CA ASN A 194 17.43 -24.60 32.38
C ASN A 194 17.40 -24.55 30.85
N GLY A 195 16.80 -25.57 30.21
CA GLY A 195 16.70 -25.63 28.75
C GLY A 195 16.11 -26.92 28.21
N PHE A 196 16.10 -27.05 26.90
CA PHE A 196 15.47 -28.13 26.15
C PHE A 196 16.39 -28.71 25.07
N LEU A 197 16.27 -30.02 24.85
CA LEU A 197 16.73 -30.72 23.64
C LEU A 197 15.52 -31.05 22.79
N THR A 198 15.51 -30.59 21.54
CA THR A 198 14.45 -30.90 20.57
C THR A 198 15.00 -31.81 19.48
N THR A 199 14.59 -33.08 19.52
CA THR A 199 14.88 -34.05 18.47
C THR A 199 13.86 -33.92 17.34
N ARG A 200 14.37 -33.82 16.11
CA ARG A 200 13.60 -33.61 14.88
C ARG A 200 14.00 -34.69 13.88
N LYS A 201 13.03 -35.19 13.11
CA LYS A 201 13.30 -36.22 12.10
C LYS A 201 14.12 -35.63 10.96
N GLU A 202 15.24 -36.27 10.60
CA GLU A 202 16.11 -35.90 9.44
C GLU A 202 16.54 -34.42 9.45
N LYS A 203 16.66 -33.84 10.65
CA LYS A 203 17.05 -32.45 10.88
C LYS A 203 18.02 -32.36 12.06
N PRO A 204 18.86 -31.31 12.13
CA PRO A 204 19.70 -31.01 13.29
C PRO A 204 18.91 -31.03 14.61
N ILE A 205 19.52 -31.51 15.69
CA ILE A 205 18.96 -31.38 17.03
C ILE A 205 18.99 -29.89 17.40
N LEU A 206 17.88 -29.34 17.89
CA LEU A 206 17.90 -28.01 18.50
C LEU A 206 18.26 -28.13 19.98
N VAL A 207 19.13 -27.25 20.42
CA VAL A 207 19.43 -27.08 21.84
C VAL A 207 19.03 -25.67 22.20
N THR A 208 18.15 -25.55 23.19
CA THR A 208 17.62 -24.26 23.65
C THR A 208 17.95 -24.09 25.12
N PHE A 209 18.57 -22.97 25.48
CA PHE A 209 18.81 -22.57 26.85
C PHE A 209 17.89 -21.42 27.24
N VAL A 210 17.49 -21.39 28.51
CA VAL A 210 16.67 -20.34 29.08
C VAL A 210 17.45 -19.66 30.20
N LYS A 211 17.61 -18.34 30.09
CA LYS A 211 18.22 -17.50 31.13
C LYS A 211 17.23 -16.48 31.59
N ALA A 212 17.11 -16.27 32.89
CA ALA A 212 16.16 -15.32 33.43
C ALA A 212 16.82 -14.40 34.46
N SER A 213 16.34 -13.15 34.51
CA SER A 213 16.69 -12.18 35.55
C SER A 213 16.28 -12.62 36.96
N ARG A 214 15.35 -13.58 37.07
CA ARG A 214 14.89 -14.18 38.33
C ARG A 214 15.01 -15.70 38.25
N LYS A 215 15.48 -16.34 39.34
CA LYS A 215 15.62 -17.80 39.45
C LYS A 215 14.29 -18.57 39.41
N SER A 216 13.16 -17.88 39.57
CA SER A 216 11.82 -18.46 39.64
C SER A 216 11.20 -18.82 38.26
N VAL A 217 11.92 -18.57 37.16
CA VAL A 217 11.50 -19.03 35.83
C VAL A 217 11.76 -20.53 35.72
N ILE A 218 10.70 -21.29 35.45
CA ILE A 218 10.73 -22.76 35.36
C ILE A 218 10.53 -23.16 33.90
N VAL A 219 11.25 -24.19 33.45
CA VAL A 219 11.04 -24.79 32.13
C VAL A 219 10.21 -26.06 32.26
N SER A 220 9.34 -26.32 31.29
CA SER A 220 8.52 -27.54 31.20
C SER A 220 8.50 -28.03 29.75
N ASP A 221 8.64 -29.34 29.55
CA ASP A 221 8.53 -29.97 28.23
C ASP A 221 7.20 -30.70 28.10
N VAL A 222 6.38 -30.27 27.14
CA VAL A 222 5.09 -30.89 26.85
C VAL A 222 5.17 -31.56 25.49
N ASN A 223 4.83 -32.84 25.44
CA ASN A 223 4.85 -33.63 24.22
C ASN A 223 3.44 -34.17 23.96
N GLY A 224 2.66 -33.45 23.16
CA GLY A 224 1.25 -33.73 22.92
C GLY A 224 0.94 -34.08 21.46
N GLY A 225 -0.20 -34.71 21.22
CA GLY A 225 -0.76 -34.85 19.87
C GLY A 225 -1.52 -33.59 19.51
N VAL A 226 -1.21 -32.99 18.36
CA VAL A 226 -1.89 -31.80 17.85
C VAL A 226 -2.43 -32.04 16.45
N GLU A 227 -3.52 -31.38 16.11
CA GLU A 227 -4.01 -31.22 14.74
C GLU A 227 -4.32 -29.75 14.51
N TYR A 228 -3.80 -29.18 13.43
CA TYR A 228 -4.09 -27.80 13.04
C TYR A 228 -4.03 -27.62 11.52
N ASP A 229 -4.69 -26.57 11.05
CA ASP A 229 -4.67 -26.12 9.66
C ASP A 229 -3.56 -25.06 9.48
N GLU A 230 -2.66 -25.30 8.53
CA GLU A 230 -1.60 -24.36 8.15
C GLU A 230 -1.94 -23.71 6.81
N LEU A 231 -2.25 -22.41 6.83
CA LEU A 231 -2.39 -21.64 5.60
C LEU A 231 -1.00 -21.35 5.03
N VAL A 232 -0.70 -21.89 3.84
CA VAL A 232 0.59 -21.69 3.18
C VAL A 232 0.47 -20.65 2.07
N TYR A 233 1.25 -19.58 2.22
CA TYR A 233 1.30 -18.49 1.25
C TYR A 233 2.26 -18.85 0.12
N THR A 234 1.75 -18.84 -1.11
CA THR A 234 2.55 -19.13 -2.31
C THR A 234 2.19 -18.14 -3.40
N GLU A 235 3.05 -17.99 -4.42
CA GLU A 235 2.67 -17.19 -5.59
C GLU A 235 1.39 -17.74 -6.23
N GLN A 236 1.29 -19.07 -6.41
CA GLN A 236 0.08 -19.68 -6.95
C GLN A 236 -1.14 -19.41 -6.07
N GLY A 237 -0.98 -19.47 -4.75
CA GLY A 237 -2.06 -19.19 -3.80
C GLY A 237 -2.47 -17.72 -3.77
N ALA A 238 -1.55 -16.80 -4.04
CA ALA A 238 -1.88 -15.38 -4.15
C ALA A 238 -2.77 -15.09 -5.36
N GLU A 239 -2.70 -15.89 -6.42
CA GLU A 239 -3.56 -15.78 -7.61
C GLU A 239 -4.84 -16.62 -7.56
N LYS A 240 -4.81 -17.77 -6.88
CA LYS A 240 -5.88 -18.79 -6.92
C LYS A 240 -6.51 -19.10 -5.57
N GLY A 241 -6.06 -18.45 -4.51
CA GLY A 241 -6.43 -18.74 -3.12
C GLY A 241 -5.39 -19.61 -2.44
N HIS A 242 -5.00 -19.21 -1.23
CA HIS A 242 -4.02 -19.95 -0.43
C HIS A 242 -4.61 -21.26 0.06
N ARG A 243 -3.78 -22.31 0.08
CA ARG A 243 -4.20 -23.65 0.51
C ARG A 243 -3.97 -23.82 2.00
N SER A 244 -4.96 -24.40 2.67
CA SER A 244 -4.76 -24.95 4.01
C SER A 244 -4.19 -26.35 3.92
N ILE A 245 -3.13 -26.63 4.66
CA ILE A 245 -2.55 -27.96 4.82
C ILE A 245 -2.86 -28.43 6.24
N LYS A 246 -3.57 -29.54 6.36
CA LYS A 246 -3.76 -30.20 7.65
C LYS A 246 -2.43 -30.77 8.13
N ARG A 247 -2.05 -30.42 9.36
CA ARG A 247 -0.89 -30.95 10.06
C ARG A 247 -1.38 -31.71 11.27
N SER A 248 -0.95 -32.95 11.41
CA SER A 248 -1.17 -33.74 12.61
C SER A 248 0.09 -34.48 13.00
N GLY A 249 0.27 -34.69 14.30
CA GLY A 249 1.40 -35.44 14.81
C GLY A 249 1.74 -35.07 16.25
N ARG A 250 2.84 -35.65 16.72
CA ARG A 250 3.37 -35.34 18.04
C ARG A 250 4.19 -34.05 17.98
N LEU A 251 3.71 -33.02 18.66
CA LEU A 251 4.38 -31.75 18.81
C LEU A 251 5.05 -31.67 20.19
N GLY A 252 6.37 -31.52 20.19
CA GLY A 252 7.12 -31.17 21.39
C GLY A 252 7.14 -29.66 21.55
N THR A 253 6.65 -29.14 22.68
CA THR A 253 6.76 -27.72 23.04
C THR A 253 7.52 -27.53 24.35
N GLY A 254 8.53 -26.66 24.31
CA GLY A 254 9.28 -26.20 25.47
C GLY A 254 8.63 -24.93 26.00
N TRP A 255 8.09 -25.00 27.21
CA TRP A 255 7.37 -23.94 27.88
C TRP A 255 8.21 -23.29 28.96
N ILE A 256 8.12 -21.96 29.06
CA ILE A 256 8.74 -21.16 30.10
C ILE A 256 7.64 -20.59 30.98
N LYS A 257 7.63 -20.97 32.25
CA LYS A 257 6.78 -20.36 33.29
C LYS A 257 7.33 -18.98 33.65
N VAL A 258 6.52 -17.96 33.44
CA VAL A 258 6.75 -16.57 33.86
C VAL A 258 5.92 -16.33 35.13
N PRO A 259 6.54 -16.35 36.31
CA PRO A 259 5.83 -16.24 37.58
C PRO A 259 5.35 -14.80 37.85
N PRO A 260 4.45 -14.59 38.83
CA PRO A 260 4.04 -13.28 39.30
C PRO A 260 5.23 -12.34 39.56
N HIS A 261 5.11 -11.10 39.10
CA HIS A 261 6.19 -10.12 39.23
C HIS A 261 5.67 -8.68 39.24
N ASN A 262 6.21 -7.86 40.16
CA ASN A 262 5.78 -6.48 40.39
C ASN A 262 6.50 -5.43 39.52
N GLY A 263 7.40 -5.85 38.64
CA GLY A 263 8.17 -5.01 37.71
C GLY A 263 8.78 -5.88 36.62
N PRO A 264 9.29 -5.29 35.51
CA PRO A 264 9.62 -6.04 34.30
C PRO A 264 10.44 -7.30 34.57
N LEU A 265 9.98 -8.43 34.03
CA LEU A 265 10.69 -9.71 34.08
C LEU A 265 11.31 -9.96 32.70
N VAL A 266 12.64 -10.12 32.68
CA VAL A 266 13.40 -10.38 31.45
C VAL A 266 13.94 -11.81 31.47
N PHE A 267 13.81 -12.50 30.34
CA PHE A 267 14.46 -13.78 30.06
C PHE A 267 14.96 -13.86 28.61
N GLU A 268 15.93 -14.74 28.36
CA GLU A 268 16.51 -15.01 27.05
C GLU A 268 16.28 -16.47 26.69
N VAL A 269 15.83 -16.69 25.45
CA VAL A 269 15.74 -17.99 24.80
C VAL A 269 16.87 -18.07 23.79
N ILE A 270 17.83 -18.95 24.05
CA ILE A 270 19.07 -19.06 23.28
C ILE A 270 19.04 -20.40 22.55
N THR A 271 18.85 -20.38 21.24
CA THR A 271 18.66 -21.59 20.43
C THR A 271 19.77 -21.72 19.40
N TYR A 272 20.36 -22.91 19.29
CA TYR A 272 21.24 -23.27 18.18
C TYR A 272 20.87 -24.64 17.59
N ALA A 273 21.19 -24.83 16.32
CA ALA A 273 21.04 -26.12 15.64
C ALA A 273 22.37 -26.86 15.63
N ARG A 274 22.39 -28.06 16.20
CA ARG A 274 23.57 -28.92 16.24
C ARG A 274 23.65 -29.80 14.99
N PRO A 275 24.73 -29.72 14.18
CA PRO A 275 24.92 -30.61 13.02
C PRO A 275 24.99 -32.09 13.41
N GLU A 276 24.41 -32.94 12.57
CA GLU A 276 24.42 -34.40 12.71
C GLU A 276 25.86 -34.95 12.56
N GLY A 277 26.25 -35.96 13.36
CA GLY A 277 27.60 -36.58 13.28
C GLY A 277 28.73 -35.86 14.03
N SER A 278 28.49 -34.69 14.63
CA SER A 278 29.41 -34.14 15.65
C SER A 278 29.43 -35.10 16.85
N GLY A 279 30.59 -35.68 17.21
CA GLY A 279 30.75 -36.65 18.31
C GLY A 279 30.23 -36.15 19.67
N LYS A 280 30.46 -36.91 20.78
CA LYS A 280 30.09 -36.49 22.15
C LYS A 280 30.32 -34.98 22.32
N MET A 281 29.30 -34.27 22.81
CA MET A 281 29.27 -32.81 22.96
C MET A 281 30.66 -32.28 23.33
N ARG A 282 31.37 -31.68 22.36
CA ARG A 282 32.78 -31.28 22.55
C ARG A 282 32.91 -30.04 23.45
N LEU A 283 31.79 -29.41 23.78
CA LEU A 283 31.71 -28.30 24.72
C LEU A 283 31.18 -28.79 26.07
N ASP A 284 31.94 -28.51 27.13
CA ASP A 284 31.49 -28.67 28.50
C ASP A 284 30.24 -27.79 28.71
N PRO A 285 29.08 -28.37 29.08
CA PRO A 285 27.87 -27.59 29.32
C PRO A 285 28.07 -26.57 30.44
N LYS A 286 29.05 -26.75 31.34
CA LYS A 286 29.46 -25.75 32.33
C LYS A 286 30.19 -24.56 31.70
N LEU A 287 31.04 -24.76 30.68
CA LEU A 287 31.70 -23.67 29.94
C LEU A 287 30.69 -22.86 29.10
N LEU A 288 29.72 -23.53 28.48
CA LEU A 288 28.62 -22.87 27.76
C LEU A 288 27.67 -22.14 28.72
N PHE A 289 27.45 -22.68 29.93
CA PHE A 289 26.71 -21.98 30.98
C PHE A 289 27.47 -20.75 31.50
N ALA A 290 28.77 -20.90 31.80
CA ALA A 290 29.64 -19.87 32.38
C ALA A 290 29.97 -18.74 31.39
N ALA A 291 30.14 -19.02 30.10
CA ALA A 291 30.32 -18.01 29.05
C ALA A 291 29.08 -17.10 28.88
N ILE A 292 27.95 -17.48 29.49
CA ILE A 292 26.66 -16.79 29.35
C ILE A 292 26.03 -16.61 30.75
N ASP A 293 26.83 -16.27 31.76
CA ASP A 293 26.52 -16.42 33.19
C ASP A 293 25.31 -15.62 33.71
N ARG A 294 24.85 -14.58 32.98
CA ARG A 294 23.61 -13.81 33.25
C ARG A 294 23.03 -13.29 31.93
N PRO A 295 21.69 -13.08 31.80
CA PRO A 295 21.18 -12.33 30.65
C PRO A 295 21.92 -11.00 30.59
N ASN A 296 22.38 -10.60 29.40
CA ASN A 296 23.21 -9.40 29.28
C ASN A 296 22.38 -8.14 29.62
N MET A 297 22.30 -7.78 30.90
CA MET A 297 21.51 -6.63 31.36
C MET A 297 22.03 -5.29 30.81
N LYS A 298 23.20 -5.26 30.16
CA LYS A 298 23.72 -4.09 29.46
C LYS A 298 23.08 -4.03 28.05
N SER A 299 22.05 -3.18 27.98
CA SER A 299 21.31 -2.60 26.84
C SER A 299 19.94 -3.19 26.46
N PRO A 300 18.93 -2.35 26.11
CA PRO A 300 18.65 -1.06 26.75
C PRO A 300 17.15 -0.81 27.02
N VAL A 301 16.27 -1.80 26.96
CA VAL A 301 14.79 -1.56 26.98
C VAL A 301 14.21 -1.15 28.34
N THR A 302 14.97 -1.15 29.44
CA THR A 302 14.51 -0.63 30.75
C THR A 302 15.19 0.67 31.20
N ARG A 303 16.20 1.15 30.47
CA ARG A 303 16.88 2.47 30.58
C ARG A 303 17.89 2.55 29.43
N ILE A 304 17.48 2.99 28.25
CA ILE A 304 18.44 3.45 27.24
C ILE A 304 18.99 4.76 27.82
N LYS A 305 20.27 4.82 28.21
CA LYS A 305 20.94 6.11 28.18
C LYS A 305 21.08 6.42 26.70
N ASP A 306 20.38 7.45 26.23
CA ASP A 306 20.45 7.94 24.85
C ASP A 306 21.91 8.02 24.44
N ARG A 307 22.38 7.03 23.66
CA ARG A 307 23.55 7.25 22.84
C ARG A 307 22.98 7.89 21.60
N PRO A 308 23.21 9.19 21.35
CA PRO A 308 22.78 9.80 20.12
C PRO A 308 23.42 9.00 19.00
N THR A 309 22.58 8.34 18.20
CA THR A 309 22.98 7.84 16.90
C THR A 309 23.30 9.07 16.05
N ALA A 310 24.36 8.99 15.23
CA ALA A 310 24.73 10.10 14.39
C ALA A 310 23.55 10.48 13.49
N LYS A 311 23.18 11.76 13.47
CA LYS A 311 22.10 12.24 12.61
C LYS A 311 22.47 11.95 11.16
N PRO A 312 21.62 11.27 10.36
CA PRO A 312 21.91 11.06 8.96
C PRO A 312 21.94 12.41 8.26
N GLU A 313 22.97 12.64 7.46
CA GLU A 313 23.00 13.83 6.61
C GLU A 313 22.06 13.63 5.42
N PRO A 314 21.11 14.57 5.18
CA PRO A 314 20.27 14.53 4.00
C PRO A 314 21.10 14.57 2.70
N LEU A 315 20.80 13.67 1.76
CA LEU A 315 21.52 13.64 0.48
C LEU A 315 21.26 14.93 -0.32
N PRO A 316 22.30 15.54 -0.93
CA PRO A 316 22.12 16.70 -1.78
C PRO A 316 21.37 16.35 -3.06
N ALA A 317 20.66 17.33 -3.63
CA ALA A 317 20.09 17.21 -4.96
C ALA A 317 21.18 16.84 -5.98
N SER A 318 20.83 16.00 -6.96
CA SER A 318 21.74 15.62 -8.04
C SER A 318 22.23 16.86 -8.81
N PRO A 319 23.53 16.93 -9.17
CA PRO A 319 24.06 18.09 -9.89
C PRO A 319 23.60 18.15 -11.35
N ILE A 320 23.05 17.05 -11.89
CA ILE A 320 22.58 16.98 -13.28
C ILE A 320 21.16 17.55 -13.35
N PRO A 321 20.92 18.66 -14.07
CA PRO A 321 19.59 19.22 -14.20
C PRO A 321 18.65 18.23 -14.87
N SER A 322 17.46 18.06 -14.30
CA SER A 322 16.36 17.40 -14.97
C SER A 322 15.45 18.46 -15.58
N MET A 323 15.17 18.39 -16.89
CA MET A 323 14.23 19.30 -17.56
C MET A 323 12.91 18.60 -17.84
N SER A 324 11.81 19.21 -17.38
CA SER A 324 10.47 18.73 -17.70
C SER A 324 10.02 19.23 -19.06
N MET A 325 9.40 18.33 -19.84
CA MET A 325 8.76 18.68 -21.12
C MET A 325 7.27 19.02 -20.97
N ALA A 326 6.78 19.08 -19.73
CA ALA A 326 5.37 19.34 -19.43
C ALA A 326 5.00 20.82 -19.32
N SER A 327 5.98 21.74 -19.38
CA SER A 327 5.71 23.18 -19.32
C SER A 327 4.90 23.65 -20.54
N THR A 328 3.98 24.58 -20.30
CA THR A 328 3.23 25.33 -21.31
C THR A 328 3.48 26.84 -21.11
N ARG A 329 2.77 27.69 -21.86
CA ARG A 329 2.81 29.14 -21.64
C ARG A 329 2.24 29.52 -20.27
N SER A 330 1.16 28.85 -19.87
CA SER A 330 0.37 29.15 -18.67
C SER A 330 0.92 28.46 -17.41
N TYR A 331 1.64 27.34 -17.57
CA TYR A 331 2.21 26.59 -16.45
C TYR A 331 3.67 26.23 -16.65
N ARG A 332 4.50 26.50 -15.65
CA ARG A 332 5.91 26.10 -15.60
C ARG A 332 6.03 24.81 -14.78
N VAL A 333 6.75 23.83 -15.32
CA VAL A 333 7.06 22.57 -14.64
C VAL A 333 8.56 22.47 -14.40
N GLU A 334 8.95 22.30 -13.13
CA GLU A 334 10.32 22.13 -12.67
C GLU A 334 10.52 20.69 -12.17
N ALA A 335 11.55 20.00 -12.66
CA ALA A 335 11.87 18.65 -12.17
C ALA A 335 12.91 18.71 -11.03
N PHE A 336 12.66 17.97 -9.96
CA PHE A 336 13.57 17.86 -8.83
C PHE A 336 14.79 17.01 -9.20
N PRO A 337 16.02 17.45 -8.89
CA PRO A 337 17.20 16.62 -9.09
C PRO A 337 17.31 15.54 -8.01
N ILE A 338 16.84 14.33 -8.32
CA ILE A 338 16.83 13.18 -7.39
C ILE A 338 18.24 12.56 -7.30
N PRO A 339 18.78 12.26 -6.10
CA PRO A 339 20.06 11.57 -5.92
C PRO A 339 20.10 10.21 -6.63
N LYS A 340 21.26 9.81 -7.16
CA LYS A 340 21.40 8.57 -7.95
C LYS A 340 21.16 7.31 -7.11
N GLU A 341 21.38 7.42 -5.81
CA GLU A 341 21.27 6.36 -4.82
C GLU A 341 19.81 6.12 -4.41
N THR A 342 18.89 6.98 -4.82
CA THR A 342 17.48 6.94 -4.44
C THR A 342 16.61 6.42 -5.58
N GLU A 343 15.94 5.28 -5.37
CA GLU A 343 14.85 4.82 -6.25
C GLU A 343 13.53 5.47 -5.78
N MET A 344 13.28 6.71 -6.22
CA MET A 344 12.12 7.51 -5.80
C MET A 344 10.82 7.10 -6.50
N LEU A 345 10.45 5.81 -6.47
CA LEU A 345 9.21 5.29 -7.05
C LEU A 345 7.99 5.79 -6.26
N VAL A 346 7.57 7.03 -6.49
CA VAL A 346 6.63 7.76 -5.62
C VAL A 346 5.25 7.09 -5.58
N THR A 347 4.80 6.76 -4.37
CA THR A 347 3.49 6.14 -4.10
C THR A 347 2.69 6.82 -2.99
N GLY A 348 3.23 7.88 -2.39
CA GLY A 348 2.51 8.78 -1.49
C GLY A 348 3.26 10.09 -1.33
N MET A 349 2.52 11.19 -1.15
CA MET A 349 3.08 12.51 -0.88
C MET A 349 2.18 13.30 0.06
N ASP A 350 2.76 13.97 1.05
CA ASP A 350 2.06 14.96 1.87
C ASP A 350 3.05 15.96 2.49
N PHE A 351 2.57 17.11 2.95
CA PHE A 351 3.42 18.20 3.44
C PHE A 351 3.43 18.31 4.96
N MET A 352 4.63 18.56 5.49
CA MET A 352 4.80 19.08 6.84
C MET A 352 4.44 20.58 6.86
N GLU A 353 4.03 21.10 8.02
CA GLU A 353 3.67 22.52 8.19
C GLU A 353 4.80 23.49 7.80
N ASN A 354 6.05 23.06 7.96
CA ASN A 354 7.23 23.86 7.60
C ASN A 354 7.53 23.89 6.09
N GLY A 355 6.74 23.20 5.27
CA GLY A 355 6.91 23.12 3.82
C GLY A 355 7.91 22.05 3.35
N ASP A 356 8.38 21.16 4.23
CA ASP A 356 9.06 19.94 3.83
C ASP A 356 8.05 18.93 3.26
N LEU A 357 8.47 18.18 2.24
CA LEU A 357 7.62 17.20 1.56
C LEU A 357 7.96 15.79 2.05
N VAL A 358 6.99 15.07 2.57
CA VAL A 358 7.10 13.65 2.91
C VAL A 358 6.71 12.82 1.69
N VAL A 359 7.56 11.85 1.32
CA VAL A 359 7.35 10.97 0.17
C VAL A 359 7.54 9.52 0.60
N CYS A 360 6.57 8.65 0.33
CA CYS A 360 6.78 7.20 0.41
C CYS A 360 7.02 6.59 -0.97
N THR A 361 7.83 5.53 -1.03
CA THR A 361 8.19 4.85 -2.27
C THR A 361 7.69 3.41 -2.28
N TRP A 362 7.46 2.88 -3.48
CA TRP A 362 6.98 1.52 -3.68
C TRP A 362 7.91 0.44 -3.08
N ILE A 363 9.22 0.70 -2.99
CA ILE A 363 10.21 -0.24 -2.45
C ILE A 363 10.30 -0.24 -0.91
N GLY A 364 9.47 0.55 -0.22
CA GLY A 364 9.38 0.53 1.24
C GLY A 364 10.20 1.58 1.97
N ASP A 365 10.55 2.68 1.29
CA ASP A 365 11.23 3.82 1.93
C ASP A 365 10.27 4.99 2.14
N VAL A 366 10.56 5.82 3.15
CA VAL A 366 9.97 7.15 3.34
C VAL A 366 11.08 8.18 3.40
N TYR A 367 10.93 9.25 2.62
CA TYR A 367 11.85 10.38 2.57
C TYR A 367 11.17 11.65 3.08
N ILE A 368 11.92 12.47 3.81
CA ILE A 368 11.58 13.87 4.05
C ILE A 368 12.47 14.71 3.14
N ILE A 369 11.86 15.38 2.17
CA ILE A 369 12.52 16.27 1.22
C ILE A 369 12.50 17.67 1.80
N LYS A 370 13.64 18.07 2.37
CA LYS A 370 13.84 19.39 2.94
C LYS A 370 13.87 20.45 1.86
N ASN A 371 13.37 21.64 2.16
CA ASN A 371 13.34 22.79 1.25
C ASN A 371 12.57 22.54 -0.06
N ALA A 372 11.58 21.65 -0.07
CA ALA A 372 10.83 21.29 -1.27
C ALA A 372 10.12 22.50 -1.92
N THR A 373 9.69 23.48 -1.12
CA THR A 373 9.04 24.72 -1.57
C THR A 373 10.00 25.80 -2.06
N LYS A 374 11.32 25.60 -1.95
CA LYS A 374 12.34 26.54 -2.44
C LYS A 374 12.72 26.22 -3.90
N LYS A 375 13.87 26.71 -4.38
CA LYS A 375 14.41 26.29 -5.69
C LYS A 375 14.67 24.79 -5.65
N VAL A 376 14.33 24.05 -6.72
CA VAL A 376 14.42 22.57 -6.72
C VAL A 376 15.83 22.04 -6.44
N GLN A 377 16.89 22.79 -6.74
CA GLN A 377 18.29 22.45 -6.44
C GLN A 377 18.65 22.57 -4.94
N ALA A 378 17.85 23.30 -4.17
CA ALA A 378 18.02 23.42 -2.73
C ALA A 378 17.43 22.21 -1.97
N ALA A 379 16.71 21.32 -2.67
CA ALA A 379 16.15 20.12 -2.07
C ALA A 379 17.24 19.26 -1.43
N ARG A 380 16.91 18.66 -0.28
CA ARG A 380 17.75 17.67 0.39
C ARG A 380 16.91 16.48 0.80
N TYR A 381 17.42 15.27 0.59
CA TYR A 381 16.65 14.03 0.71
C TYR A 381 17.09 13.27 1.95
N LEU A 382 16.30 13.35 3.02
CA LEU A 382 16.51 12.59 4.24
C LEU A 382 15.70 11.29 4.17
N LYS A 383 16.37 10.13 4.20
CA LYS A 383 15.67 8.85 4.35
C LYS A 383 15.19 8.72 5.80
N TYR A 384 13.89 8.90 6.01
CA TYR A 384 13.26 8.91 7.32
C TYR A 384 12.87 7.51 7.79
N ALA A 385 12.46 6.62 6.88
CA ALA A 385 12.19 5.21 7.21
C ALA A 385 12.53 4.29 6.04
N THR A 386 12.74 3.00 6.33
CA THR A 386 12.98 1.95 5.34
C THR A 386 12.43 0.62 5.83
N GLY A 387 12.44 -0.41 4.98
CA GLY A 387 12.00 -1.75 5.36
C GLY A 387 10.48 -1.97 5.31
N LEU A 388 9.69 -0.99 4.85
CA LEU A 388 8.22 -1.06 4.89
C LEU A 388 7.63 -1.93 3.77
N CYS A 389 6.37 -2.38 3.97
CA CYS A 389 5.69 -3.30 3.05
C CYS A 389 4.89 -2.55 1.97
N GLU A 390 5.54 -2.26 0.85
CA GLU A 390 4.96 -1.59 -0.34
C GLU A 390 3.99 -0.44 0.01
N PRO A 391 4.48 0.66 0.59
CA PRO A 391 3.70 1.86 0.88
C PRO A 391 2.93 2.37 -0.34
N MET A 392 1.67 2.77 -0.15
CA MET A 392 0.77 3.27 -1.20
C MET A 392 0.01 4.56 -0.84
N GLY A 393 0.52 5.27 0.17
CA GLY A 393 0.13 6.63 0.53
C GLY A 393 0.72 7.05 1.87
N VAL A 394 0.72 8.35 2.12
CA VAL A 394 1.19 8.98 3.36
C VAL A 394 0.24 10.11 3.72
N ALA A 395 0.00 10.31 5.01
CA ALA A 395 -0.70 11.47 5.55
C ALA A 395 0.10 12.06 6.71
N VAL A 396 0.28 13.37 6.70
CA VAL A 396 0.82 14.14 7.81
C VAL A 396 -0.36 14.72 8.60
N ARG A 397 -0.46 14.36 9.87
CA ARG A 397 -1.52 14.83 10.76
C ARG A 397 -0.90 15.32 12.05
N GLU A 398 -1.07 16.60 12.36
CA GLU A 398 -0.53 17.23 13.58
C GLU A 398 1.01 17.02 13.71
N GLY A 399 1.71 17.11 12.58
CA GLY A 399 3.17 16.88 12.49
C GLY A 399 3.60 15.41 12.53
N GLU A 400 2.67 14.47 12.72
CA GLU A 400 2.96 13.03 12.75
C GLU A 400 2.76 12.40 11.37
N ILE A 401 3.61 11.42 11.04
CA ILE A 401 3.61 10.77 9.73
C ILE A 401 2.92 9.40 9.82
N TYR A 402 1.85 9.24 9.05
CA TYR A 402 1.09 8.00 8.91
C TYR A 402 1.24 7.44 7.50
N VAL A 403 1.46 6.13 7.36
CA VAL A 403 1.73 5.47 6.07
C VAL A 403 0.79 4.30 5.86
N GLY A 404 0.12 4.27 4.71
CA GLY A 404 -0.67 3.14 4.26
C GLY A 404 0.22 2.09 3.62
N LEU A 405 0.41 0.97 4.31
CA LEU A 405 1.14 -0.20 3.82
C LEU A 405 0.13 -1.25 3.30
N LYS A 406 0.58 -2.17 2.44
CA LYS A 406 -0.28 -3.26 1.97
C LYS A 406 -0.88 -4.09 3.11
N ASN A 407 -0.09 -4.28 4.17
CA ASN A 407 -0.48 -5.04 5.33
C ASN A 407 -1.19 -4.17 6.39
N GLU A 408 -0.81 -2.92 6.62
CA GLU A 408 -1.33 -2.15 7.77
C GLU A 408 -1.29 -0.64 7.54
N LEU A 409 -2.06 0.09 8.34
CA LEU A 409 -1.84 1.52 8.56
C LEU A 409 -0.84 1.65 9.71
N ALA A 410 0.25 2.37 9.49
CA ALA A 410 1.31 2.55 10.47
C ALA A 410 1.61 4.03 10.74
N LYS A 411 2.06 4.34 11.95
CA LYS A 411 2.61 5.63 12.36
C LYS A 411 4.14 5.51 12.49
N LEU A 412 4.86 6.51 12.01
CA LEU A 412 6.32 6.56 12.03
C LEU A 412 6.81 7.63 13.02
N THR A 413 7.57 7.21 14.02
CA THR A 413 8.07 8.07 15.09
C THR A 413 9.58 7.98 15.20
N ASP A 414 10.26 9.13 15.12
CA ASP A 414 11.66 9.31 15.54
C ASP A 414 11.68 9.64 17.04
N THR A 415 12.01 8.64 17.86
CA THR A 415 11.91 8.72 19.32
C THR A 415 13.18 9.24 19.98
N ASP A 416 14.28 9.42 19.24
CA ASP A 416 15.54 9.98 19.72
C ASP A 416 15.96 11.28 18.99
N ASN A 417 15.11 11.78 18.09
CA ASN A 417 15.28 12.99 17.29
C ASN A 417 16.56 12.98 16.44
N ASN A 418 16.95 11.82 15.94
CA ASN A 418 18.13 11.66 15.10
C ASN A 418 17.87 11.99 13.61
N GLY A 419 16.62 12.11 13.17
CA GLY A 419 16.21 12.33 11.78
C GLY A 419 15.72 11.06 11.05
N THR A 420 15.57 9.94 11.75
CA THR A 420 15.09 8.66 11.22
C THR A 420 14.09 8.05 12.19
N ALA A 421 12.93 7.63 11.70
CA ALA A 421 11.96 6.89 12.49
C ALA A 421 12.56 5.56 12.96
N ASP A 422 12.73 5.42 14.27
CA ASP A 422 13.12 4.18 14.91
C ASP A 422 11.92 3.39 15.43
N LEU A 423 10.71 3.94 15.46
CA LEU A 423 9.50 3.27 15.90
C LEU A 423 8.42 3.29 14.80
N ILE A 424 7.96 2.10 14.43
CA ILE A 424 6.88 1.88 13.45
C ILE A 424 5.71 1.24 14.20
N GLU A 425 4.71 2.04 14.51
CA GLU A 425 3.54 1.63 15.29
C GLU A 425 2.38 1.25 14.36
N ARG A 426 1.82 0.05 14.55
CA ARG A 426 0.60 -0.36 13.88
C ARG A 426 -0.58 0.42 14.46
N VAL A 427 -1.20 1.22 13.61
CA VAL A 427 -2.48 1.87 13.89
C VAL A 427 -3.61 0.86 13.72
N HIS A 428 -3.65 0.17 12.57
CA HIS A 428 -4.68 -0.84 12.30
C HIS A 428 -4.26 -1.82 11.19
N ALA A 429 -4.69 -3.09 11.29
CA ALA A 429 -4.42 -4.15 10.31
C ALA A 429 -5.67 -5.01 10.01
N GLY A 430 -6.81 -4.35 9.71
CA GLY A 430 -8.14 -4.96 9.81
C GLY A 430 -8.59 -5.79 8.60
N TRP A 431 -7.81 -5.77 7.53
CA TRP A 431 -8.09 -6.40 6.24
C TRP A 431 -7.14 -7.57 5.97
N THR A 432 -7.54 -8.46 5.05
CA THR A 432 -6.72 -9.58 4.63
C THR A 432 -5.64 -9.12 3.65
N TYR A 433 -4.41 -9.57 3.84
CA TYR A 433 -3.33 -9.40 2.86
C TYR A 433 -2.92 -10.77 2.31
N THR A 434 -2.98 -10.94 1.00
CA THR A 434 -2.74 -12.22 0.32
C THR A 434 -1.32 -12.35 -0.25
N GLY A 435 -0.50 -11.30 -0.26
CA GLY A 435 0.79 -11.29 -0.97
C GLY A 435 0.65 -11.20 -2.50
N HIS A 436 -0.55 -11.01 -3.03
CA HIS A 436 -0.73 -10.74 -4.46
C HIS A 436 -0.08 -9.39 -4.82
N TYR A 437 0.57 -9.32 -5.99
CA TYR A 437 1.33 -8.13 -6.38
C TYR A 437 0.43 -6.91 -6.62
N ASN A 438 -0.82 -7.14 -6.99
CA ASN A 438 -1.85 -6.13 -7.18
C ASN A 438 -2.84 -5.99 -6.01
N ALA A 439 -2.59 -6.63 -4.85
CA ALA A 439 -3.40 -6.41 -3.65
C ALA A 439 -2.93 -5.16 -2.88
N PHE A 440 -2.99 -3.99 -3.52
CA PHE A 440 -2.60 -2.72 -2.92
C PHE A 440 -3.65 -2.20 -1.93
N SER A 441 -3.19 -1.41 -0.95
CA SER A 441 -4.02 -0.62 -0.04
C SER A 441 -3.64 0.85 -0.21
N TYR A 442 -4.50 1.65 -0.82
CA TYR A 442 -4.22 3.03 -1.21
C TYR A 442 -4.70 4.02 -0.14
N GLY A 443 -3.96 5.12 0.01
CA GLY A 443 -4.16 6.10 1.08
C GLY A 443 -3.13 5.94 2.21
N PRO A 444 -3.36 6.53 3.39
CA PRO A 444 -4.60 7.17 3.81
C PRO A 444 -4.81 8.58 3.25
N VAL A 445 -6.06 9.03 3.23
CA VAL A 445 -6.44 10.45 3.27
C VAL A 445 -7.22 10.72 4.55
N LEU A 446 -7.30 11.98 4.96
CA LEU A 446 -8.05 12.39 6.16
C LEU A 446 -9.42 12.95 5.75
N ASP A 447 -10.51 12.40 6.29
CA ASP A 447 -11.84 12.98 6.11
C ASP A 447 -12.05 14.21 7.03
N LYS A 448 -13.26 14.81 7.03
CA LYS A 448 -13.57 15.98 7.85
C LYS A 448 -13.45 15.78 9.37
N ASN A 449 -13.47 14.54 9.85
CA ASN A 449 -13.32 14.21 11.26
C ASN A 449 -11.87 13.85 11.60
N ASN A 450 -10.93 14.00 10.65
CA ASN A 450 -9.56 13.51 10.74
C ASN A 450 -9.44 11.99 10.89
N ASP A 451 -10.50 11.25 10.55
CA ASP A 451 -10.44 9.79 10.42
C ASP A 451 -9.68 9.43 9.13
N PHE A 452 -8.98 8.30 9.16
CA PHE A 452 -8.23 7.82 8.00
C PHE A 452 -9.17 7.08 7.05
N VAL A 453 -9.11 7.38 5.76
CA VAL A 453 -9.82 6.63 4.72
C VAL A 453 -8.82 5.98 3.77
N LEU A 454 -9.00 4.68 3.54
CA LEU A 454 -8.18 3.86 2.65
C LEU A 454 -9.06 3.10 1.66
N ALA A 455 -8.45 2.67 0.54
CA ALA A 455 -9.10 1.86 -0.49
C ALA A 455 -8.25 0.64 -0.84
N ASN A 456 -8.80 -0.56 -0.70
CA ASN A 456 -8.12 -1.79 -1.07
C ASN A 456 -8.46 -2.21 -2.49
N ALA A 457 -7.46 -2.66 -3.24
CA ALA A 457 -7.65 -3.28 -4.54
C ALA A 457 -8.48 -4.57 -4.43
N GLY A 458 -9.39 -4.75 -5.39
CA GLY A 458 -10.19 -5.96 -5.55
C GLY A 458 -9.62 -6.93 -6.58
N HIS A 459 -8.62 -6.53 -7.35
CA HIS A 459 -8.03 -7.32 -8.42
C HIS A 459 -7.49 -8.66 -7.92
N SER A 460 -7.88 -9.75 -8.59
CA SER A 460 -7.51 -11.14 -8.26
C SER A 460 -7.86 -11.58 -6.83
N ALA A 461 -8.71 -10.84 -6.12
CA ALA A 461 -9.18 -11.24 -4.80
C ALA A 461 -10.34 -12.22 -4.90
N HIS A 462 -10.40 -13.13 -3.93
CA HIS A 462 -11.45 -14.14 -3.81
C HIS A 462 -12.61 -13.64 -2.93
N TRP A 463 -13.79 -14.26 -3.05
CA TRP A 463 -15.02 -13.92 -2.32
C TRP A 463 -14.87 -13.89 -0.79
N ASN A 464 -13.86 -14.59 -0.23
CA ASN A 464 -13.56 -14.63 1.20
C ASN A 464 -12.42 -13.69 1.63
N THR A 465 -11.88 -12.87 0.74
CA THR A 465 -10.79 -11.93 1.07
C THR A 465 -11.37 -10.70 1.76
N LYS A 466 -11.19 -10.61 3.08
CA LYS A 466 -11.80 -9.57 3.90
C LYS A 466 -11.36 -8.17 3.43
N TYR A 467 -12.34 -7.35 3.06
CA TYR A 467 -12.18 -5.97 2.58
C TYR A 467 -11.35 -5.80 1.31
N ALA A 468 -11.26 -6.80 0.42
CA ALA A 468 -10.69 -6.59 -0.92
C ALA A 468 -11.69 -5.85 -1.81
N GLY A 469 -11.27 -4.80 -2.52
CA GLY A 469 -12.18 -3.98 -3.33
C GLY A 469 -13.10 -3.05 -2.51
N TRP A 470 -12.71 -2.71 -1.28
CA TRP A 470 -13.46 -1.85 -0.36
C TRP A 470 -12.78 -0.52 -0.11
N GLY A 471 -13.60 0.54 0.00
CA GLY A 471 -13.24 1.77 0.70
C GLY A 471 -13.70 1.71 2.16
N PHE A 472 -12.83 2.04 3.11
CA PHE A 472 -13.14 1.98 4.53
C PHE A 472 -12.50 3.12 5.31
N ARG A 473 -13.14 3.46 6.43
CA ARG A 473 -12.68 4.43 7.42
C ARG A 473 -12.01 3.72 8.58
N ILE A 474 -10.97 4.32 9.14
CA ILE A 474 -10.36 3.95 10.40
C ILE A 474 -10.44 5.18 11.30
N ALA A 475 -11.02 5.02 12.48
CA ALA A 475 -11.13 6.09 13.47
C ALA A 475 -9.77 6.76 13.72
N ALA A 476 -9.77 8.05 14.03
CA ALA A 476 -8.57 8.85 14.20
C ALA A 476 -7.58 8.26 15.23
N ASP A 477 -8.09 7.56 16.25
CA ASP A 477 -7.33 6.86 17.29
C ASP A 477 -6.89 5.43 16.90
N GLY A 478 -7.25 4.97 15.71
CA GLY A 478 -6.98 3.63 15.21
C GLY A 478 -7.88 2.53 15.76
N SER A 479 -8.88 2.84 16.60
CA SER A 479 -9.63 1.84 17.38
C SER A 479 -10.59 0.98 16.54
N LYS A 480 -11.12 1.52 15.45
CA LYS A 480 -12.20 0.90 14.69
C LYS A 480 -12.09 1.14 13.18
N LEU A 481 -12.16 0.06 12.42
CA LEU A 481 -12.38 0.08 10.98
C LEU A 481 -13.89 -0.04 10.67
N THR A 482 -14.41 0.90 9.87
CA THR A 482 -15.80 0.92 9.39
C THR A 482 -15.81 0.90 7.85
N PRO A 483 -16.36 -0.15 7.20
CA PRO A 483 -16.51 -0.15 5.74
C PRO A 483 -17.48 0.95 5.28
N ILE A 484 -17.21 1.58 4.14
CA ILE A 484 -18.05 2.67 3.59
C ILE A 484 -18.76 2.20 2.32
N CYS A 485 -17.99 1.87 1.28
CA CYS A 485 -18.48 1.40 -0.02
C CYS A 485 -17.56 0.31 -0.57
N SER A 486 -17.97 -0.36 -1.64
CA SER A 486 -17.20 -1.45 -2.23
C SER A 486 -17.33 -1.51 -3.75
N GLY A 487 -16.68 -2.50 -4.36
CA GLY A 487 -16.73 -2.71 -5.82
C GLY A 487 -15.57 -2.09 -6.58
N PHE A 488 -14.44 -1.81 -5.92
CA PHE A 488 -13.24 -1.31 -6.58
C PHE A 488 -12.38 -2.43 -7.15
N ARG A 489 -11.79 -2.20 -8.33
CA ARG A 489 -10.84 -3.14 -8.94
C ARG A 489 -9.40 -2.79 -8.57
N GLU A 490 -8.94 -1.62 -8.98
CA GLU A 490 -7.59 -1.07 -8.78
C GLU A 490 -7.73 0.45 -8.48
N PRO A 491 -8.11 0.81 -7.23
CA PRO A 491 -8.40 2.18 -6.83
C PRO A 491 -7.13 3.01 -6.57
N ASN A 492 -6.28 3.21 -7.58
CA ASN A 492 -4.94 3.81 -7.42
C ASN A 492 -4.95 5.29 -6.97
N GLY A 493 -6.06 6.01 -7.18
CA GLY A 493 -6.23 7.38 -6.68
C GLY A 493 -7.21 7.44 -5.52
N ILE A 494 -6.86 8.22 -4.50
CA ILE A 494 -7.75 8.58 -3.39
C ILE A 494 -7.44 10.02 -2.98
N GLY A 495 -8.47 10.81 -2.70
CA GLY A 495 -8.35 12.23 -2.34
C GLY A 495 -9.64 12.77 -1.73
N VAL A 496 -9.58 14.01 -1.25
CA VAL A 496 -10.73 14.75 -0.71
C VAL A 496 -11.10 15.91 -1.62
N PHE A 497 -12.35 16.32 -1.56
CA PHE A 497 -12.87 17.45 -2.32
C PHE A 497 -13.84 18.30 -1.51
N GLY A 498 -13.68 19.61 -1.63
CA GLY A 498 -14.60 20.61 -1.12
C GLY A 498 -14.53 20.80 0.40
N PRO A 499 -15.34 21.74 0.93
CA PRO A 499 -15.31 22.11 2.36
C PRO A 499 -15.72 20.95 3.28
N ASP A 500 -16.57 20.04 2.80
CA ASP A 500 -17.00 18.84 3.54
C ASP A 500 -15.95 17.72 3.54
N ARG A 501 -14.86 17.89 2.77
CA ARG A 501 -13.82 16.87 2.53
C ARG A 501 -14.42 15.53 2.09
N ASP A 502 -15.40 15.58 1.17
CA ASP A 502 -15.99 14.40 0.57
C ASP A 502 -14.88 13.58 -0.13
N VAL A 503 -14.85 12.26 0.10
CA VAL A 503 -13.75 11.41 -0.36
C VAL A 503 -14.07 10.83 -1.74
N PHE A 504 -13.09 10.86 -2.63
CA PHE A 504 -13.17 10.31 -3.98
C PHE A 504 -12.07 9.31 -4.25
N ILE A 505 -12.38 8.32 -5.07
CA ILE A 505 -11.45 7.27 -5.52
C ILE A 505 -11.44 7.26 -7.04
N THR A 506 -10.25 7.16 -7.65
CA THR A 506 -10.14 6.84 -9.07
C THR A 506 -9.80 5.37 -9.28
N ASP A 507 -10.61 4.66 -10.06
CA ASP A 507 -10.47 3.23 -10.32
C ASP A 507 -10.04 2.98 -11.77
N ASN A 508 -9.12 2.03 -11.95
CA ASN A 508 -8.53 1.73 -13.26
C ASN A 508 -9.35 0.73 -14.06
N GLN A 509 -9.46 1.01 -15.36
CA GLN A 509 -10.11 0.17 -16.36
C GLN A 509 -9.62 -1.29 -16.31
N GLY A 510 -10.55 -2.24 -16.46
CA GLY A 510 -10.27 -3.66 -16.56
C GLY A 510 -11.52 -4.52 -16.39
N ALA A 511 -11.38 -5.73 -15.85
CA ALA A 511 -12.53 -6.61 -15.61
C ALA A 511 -13.57 -5.90 -14.73
N TRP A 512 -14.84 -5.88 -15.13
CA TRP A 512 -15.95 -5.19 -14.44
C TRP A 512 -15.86 -3.66 -14.39
N VAL A 513 -14.81 -3.05 -14.95
CA VAL A 513 -14.60 -1.59 -14.96
C VAL A 513 -14.36 -1.15 -16.40
N GLY A 514 -15.41 -0.62 -17.05
CA GLY A 514 -15.42 -0.37 -18.49
C GLY A 514 -14.36 0.64 -18.96
N ALA A 515 -14.24 1.76 -18.26
CA ALA A 515 -13.22 2.79 -18.46
C ALA A 515 -12.68 3.25 -17.10
N CYS A 516 -11.61 4.05 -17.08
CA CYS A 516 -11.19 4.67 -15.83
C CYS A 516 -12.31 5.60 -15.33
N ARG A 517 -12.48 5.68 -14.02
CA ARG A 517 -13.56 6.46 -13.42
C ARG A 517 -13.16 7.10 -12.10
N MET A 518 -13.94 8.08 -11.65
CA MET A 518 -13.87 8.66 -10.31
C MET A 518 -15.19 8.43 -9.58
N ASP A 519 -15.12 7.81 -8.42
CA ASP A 519 -16.26 7.37 -7.61
C ASP A 519 -16.31 8.17 -6.31
N HIS A 520 -17.51 8.63 -5.92
CA HIS A 520 -17.74 9.23 -4.59
C HIS A 520 -17.85 8.12 -3.53
N VAL A 521 -17.03 8.20 -2.48
CA VAL A 521 -17.00 7.23 -1.38
C VAL A 521 -18.12 7.53 -0.40
N ALA A 522 -19.31 6.99 -0.68
CA ALA A 522 -20.51 7.18 0.14
C ALA A 522 -21.04 5.85 0.70
N PRO A 523 -21.62 5.84 1.92
CA PRO A 523 -22.13 4.62 2.55
C PRO A 523 -23.07 3.82 1.66
N GLY A 524 -22.82 2.51 1.53
CA GLY A 524 -23.71 1.58 0.84
C GLY A 524 -23.57 1.51 -0.69
N LYS A 525 -22.75 2.37 -1.31
CA LYS A 525 -22.50 2.31 -2.76
C LYS A 525 -21.69 1.07 -3.15
N PHE A 526 -21.99 0.52 -4.33
CA PHE A 526 -21.28 -0.58 -4.99
C PHE A 526 -20.83 -0.18 -6.39
N HIS A 527 -19.51 -0.12 -6.59
CA HIS A 527 -18.89 0.34 -7.84
C HIS A 527 -18.57 -0.82 -8.81
N GLY A 528 -19.06 -2.05 -8.59
CA GLY A 528 -19.12 -3.07 -9.65
C GLY A 528 -18.13 -4.24 -9.57
N HIS A 529 -16.89 -4.09 -9.09
CA HIS A 529 -15.97 -5.24 -9.05
C HIS A 529 -16.42 -6.29 -8.01
N PRO A 530 -16.60 -7.57 -8.37
CA PRO A 530 -17.31 -8.55 -7.53
C PRO A 530 -16.56 -8.97 -6.26
N SER A 531 -15.24 -8.79 -6.18
CA SER A 531 -14.50 -9.09 -4.93
C SER A 531 -14.81 -8.13 -3.79
N GLY A 532 -15.31 -6.93 -4.10
CA GLY A 532 -15.83 -5.98 -3.10
C GLY A 532 -17.21 -6.37 -2.57
N TRP A 533 -17.86 -7.38 -3.13
CA TRP A 533 -19.16 -7.81 -2.69
C TRP A 533 -19.03 -9.02 -1.75
N PRO A 534 -19.41 -8.94 -0.46
CA PRO A 534 -19.41 -10.09 0.43
C PRO A 534 -20.47 -11.06 -0.07
N SER A 535 -20.03 -12.16 -0.66
CA SER A 535 -20.95 -13.21 -1.06
C SER A 535 -20.36 -14.59 -0.86
N LYS A 536 -21.25 -15.58 -0.89
CA LYS A 536 -20.88 -16.97 -1.12
C LYS A 536 -20.21 -17.07 -2.50
N GLU A 537 -19.33 -18.05 -2.65
CA GLU A 537 -18.65 -18.36 -3.92
C GLU A 537 -19.62 -18.43 -5.10
N ALA A 538 -20.75 -19.12 -4.91
CA ALA A 538 -21.78 -19.31 -5.93
C ALA A 538 -22.40 -18.01 -6.47
N GLU A 539 -22.27 -16.89 -5.75
CA GLU A 539 -22.84 -15.58 -6.11
C GLU A 539 -21.79 -14.60 -6.66
N TYR A 540 -20.51 -15.01 -6.70
CA TYR A 540 -19.43 -14.17 -7.23
C TYR A 540 -19.68 -13.82 -8.70
N GLY A 541 -19.70 -12.51 -9.00
CA GLY A 541 -19.91 -12.01 -10.37
C GLY A 541 -21.36 -12.07 -10.88
N LYS A 542 -22.35 -12.38 -10.03
CA LYS A 542 -23.77 -12.35 -10.44
C LYS A 542 -24.43 -10.97 -10.37
N HIS A 543 -23.76 -9.98 -9.78
CA HIS A 543 -24.27 -8.61 -9.72
C HIS A 543 -24.30 -7.94 -11.08
N THR A 544 -25.45 -7.38 -11.43
CA THR A 544 -25.72 -6.76 -12.75
C THR A 544 -25.83 -5.24 -12.69
N LYS A 545 -25.77 -4.64 -11.51
CA LYS A 545 -25.88 -3.19 -11.31
C LYS A 545 -24.70 -2.66 -10.49
N MET A 546 -24.31 -1.43 -10.77
CA MET A 546 -23.35 -0.65 -10.02
C MET A 546 -23.86 0.79 -9.90
N ASP A 547 -23.44 1.50 -8.86
CA ASP A 547 -23.64 2.94 -8.75
C ASP A 547 -22.81 3.68 -9.80
N PRO A 548 -23.35 4.74 -10.43
CA PRO A 548 -22.63 5.49 -11.44
C PRO A 548 -21.45 6.27 -10.82
N PRO A 549 -20.31 6.39 -11.53
CA PRO A 549 -19.24 7.25 -11.10
C PRO A 549 -19.61 8.74 -11.26
N ALA A 550 -18.91 9.60 -10.53
CA ALA A 550 -18.99 11.04 -10.72
C ALA A 550 -18.35 11.47 -12.06
N ILE A 551 -17.26 10.78 -12.45
CA ILE A 551 -16.55 11.04 -13.70
C ILE A 551 -16.21 9.72 -14.39
N TRP A 552 -16.54 9.60 -15.67
CA TRP A 552 -15.87 8.70 -16.60
C TRP A 552 -14.70 9.42 -17.27
N PHE A 553 -13.52 8.79 -17.23
CA PHE A 553 -12.38 9.24 -18.01
C PHE A 553 -12.37 8.50 -19.34
N PRO A 554 -12.47 9.21 -20.48
CA PRO A 554 -12.40 8.58 -21.80
C PRO A 554 -11.09 7.82 -21.95
N TYR A 555 -11.15 6.58 -22.42
CA TYR A 555 -9.97 5.72 -22.56
C TYR A 555 -8.88 6.32 -23.49
N LYS A 556 -9.28 7.16 -24.45
CA LYS A 556 -8.36 7.89 -25.34
C LYS A 556 -7.61 9.01 -24.60
N LEU A 557 -8.19 9.56 -23.53
CA LEU A 557 -7.59 10.61 -22.70
C LEU A 557 -6.74 10.00 -21.56
N ALA A 558 -7.34 9.17 -20.70
CA ALA A 558 -6.69 8.56 -19.55
C ALA A 558 -7.00 7.06 -19.50
N ARG A 559 -5.95 6.26 -19.27
CA ARG A 559 -5.97 4.79 -19.34
C ARG A 559 -5.69 4.11 -18.01
N SER A 560 -5.12 4.85 -17.06
CA SER A 560 -4.73 4.37 -15.74
C SER A 560 -4.67 5.58 -14.81
N THR A 561 -5.85 6.04 -14.37
CA THR A 561 -6.00 7.19 -13.46
C THR A 561 -5.34 6.93 -12.10
N THR A 562 -4.80 7.97 -11.49
CA THR A 562 -4.01 7.87 -10.25
C THR A 562 -4.40 8.94 -9.24
N GLY A 563 -3.48 9.37 -8.37
CA GLY A 563 -3.76 10.34 -7.31
C GLY A 563 -4.46 11.62 -7.83
N LEU A 564 -5.29 12.19 -6.95
CA LEU A 564 -6.04 13.42 -7.20
C LEU A 564 -5.73 14.46 -6.11
N ALA A 565 -5.81 15.74 -6.47
CA ALA A 565 -5.60 16.85 -5.54
C ALA A 565 -6.47 18.05 -5.91
N GLU A 566 -7.13 18.64 -4.92
CA GLU A 566 -7.96 19.84 -5.10
C GLU A 566 -7.11 21.10 -5.19
N ILE A 567 -7.45 21.97 -6.15
CA ILE A 567 -6.88 23.30 -6.26
C ILE A 567 -7.55 24.20 -5.22
N THR A 568 -6.88 24.44 -4.10
CA THR A 568 -7.39 25.29 -3.02
C THR A 568 -6.84 26.73 -3.06
N SER A 569 -5.77 26.97 -3.83
CA SER A 569 -5.09 28.26 -3.92
C SER A 569 -5.41 29.00 -5.22
N ASP A 570 -5.66 30.30 -5.12
CA ASP A 570 -5.80 31.21 -6.27
C ASP A 570 -4.46 31.41 -7.01
N GLU A 571 -3.33 31.07 -6.39
CA GLU A 571 -2.01 31.16 -7.01
C GLU A 571 -1.81 30.14 -8.14
N PHE A 572 -2.67 29.11 -8.23
CA PHE A 572 -2.61 28.09 -9.27
C PHE A 572 -3.47 28.43 -10.50
N GLY A 573 -3.82 29.69 -10.69
CA GLY A 573 -4.56 30.16 -11.86
C GLY A 573 -6.09 30.04 -11.68
N PRO A 574 -6.86 30.04 -12.78
CA PRO A 574 -8.29 30.34 -12.75
C PRO A 574 -9.20 29.17 -12.30
N PHE A 575 -8.64 28.05 -11.84
CA PHE A 575 -9.37 26.79 -11.66
C PHE A 575 -9.50 26.36 -10.18
N LYS A 576 -9.46 27.31 -9.25
CA LYS A 576 -9.70 27.02 -7.83
C LYS A 576 -11.05 26.34 -7.62
N GLY A 577 -11.11 25.36 -6.71
CA GLY A 577 -12.28 24.53 -6.46
C GLY A 577 -12.46 23.38 -7.46
N GLN A 578 -11.46 23.12 -8.32
CA GLN A 578 -11.42 21.96 -9.22
C GLN A 578 -10.32 20.97 -8.82
N LEU A 579 -10.36 19.77 -9.37
CA LEU A 579 -9.42 18.68 -9.09
C LEU A 579 -8.41 18.51 -10.21
N MET A 580 -7.16 18.27 -9.84
CA MET A 580 -6.15 17.68 -10.71
C MET A 580 -6.18 16.16 -10.53
N VAL A 581 -6.20 15.40 -11.62
CA VAL A 581 -6.18 13.93 -11.58
C VAL A 581 -5.07 13.40 -12.50
N GLY A 582 -4.18 12.58 -11.95
CA GLY A 582 -3.07 11.99 -12.67
C GLY A 582 -3.47 10.82 -13.56
N ASP A 583 -2.66 10.54 -14.58
CA ASP A 583 -2.71 9.31 -15.36
C ASP A 583 -1.32 8.72 -15.56
N PHE A 584 -1.17 7.46 -15.16
CA PHE A 584 0.10 6.74 -15.17
C PHE A 584 0.59 6.47 -16.59
N GLN A 585 -0.29 5.92 -17.44
CA GLN A 585 0.12 5.34 -18.71
C GLN A 585 0.46 6.39 -19.76
N ASN A 586 -0.32 7.45 -19.85
CA ASN A 586 -0.12 8.56 -20.78
C ASN A 586 0.75 9.68 -20.17
N ALA A 587 1.13 9.56 -18.89
CA ALA A 587 1.99 10.53 -18.19
C ALA A 587 1.46 11.96 -18.33
N ILE A 588 0.19 12.13 -17.97
CA ILE A 588 -0.56 13.39 -18.02
C ILE A 588 -1.19 13.71 -16.66
N VAL A 589 -1.58 14.96 -16.52
CA VAL A 589 -2.55 15.42 -15.53
C VAL A 589 -3.77 15.93 -16.30
N THR A 590 -4.95 15.60 -15.78
CA THR A 590 -6.25 16.06 -16.26
C THR A 590 -6.87 17.02 -15.24
N ARG A 591 -7.77 17.89 -15.71
CA ARG A 591 -8.55 18.81 -14.87
C ARG A 591 -9.98 18.30 -14.78
N VAL A 592 -10.49 18.20 -13.56
CA VAL A 592 -11.83 17.71 -13.27
C VAL A 592 -12.61 18.77 -12.50
N GLN A 593 -13.79 19.11 -12.99
CA GLN A 593 -14.77 19.88 -12.25
C GLN A 593 -15.89 18.95 -11.78
N LEU A 594 -16.32 19.12 -10.54
CA LEU A 594 -17.46 18.42 -9.96
C LEU A 594 -18.59 19.40 -9.64
N GLU A 595 -19.83 18.94 -9.78
CA GLU A 595 -21.03 19.59 -9.29
C GLU A 595 -21.95 18.56 -8.61
N LYS A 596 -22.81 19.01 -7.68
CA LYS A 596 -23.85 18.19 -7.06
C LYS A 596 -25.17 18.46 -7.76
N VAL A 597 -25.78 17.43 -8.35
CA VAL A 597 -27.11 17.50 -8.96
C VAL A 597 -28.02 16.49 -8.28
N ASN A 598 -29.11 16.97 -7.70
CA ASN A 598 -30.06 16.19 -6.90
C ASN A 598 -29.37 15.37 -5.78
N GLY A 599 -28.31 15.94 -5.19
CA GLY A 599 -27.54 15.32 -4.10
C GLY A 599 -26.39 14.39 -4.52
N ASP A 600 -26.31 14.00 -5.80
CA ASP A 600 -25.23 13.15 -6.32
C ASP A 600 -24.19 13.94 -7.12
N TYR A 601 -22.95 13.50 -7.04
CA TYR A 601 -21.84 14.09 -7.78
C TYR A 601 -21.83 13.65 -9.25
N GLN A 602 -21.59 14.60 -10.12
CA GLN A 602 -21.24 14.41 -11.52
C GLN A 602 -20.34 15.57 -12.00
N GLY A 603 -19.87 15.55 -13.24
CA GLY A 603 -19.09 16.69 -13.75
C GLY A 603 -18.31 16.40 -15.01
N ALA A 604 -17.30 17.23 -15.26
CA ALA A 604 -16.52 17.22 -16.49
C ALA A 604 -15.01 17.04 -16.28
N VAL A 605 -14.37 16.46 -17.31
CA VAL A 605 -12.92 16.31 -17.39
C VAL A 605 -12.35 16.95 -18.66
N TRP A 606 -11.19 17.61 -18.52
CA TRP A 606 -10.37 18.18 -19.58
C TRP A 606 -8.94 17.61 -19.52
N PRO A 607 -8.22 17.56 -20.66
CA PRO A 607 -6.77 17.49 -20.61
C PRO A 607 -6.22 18.75 -19.92
N PHE A 608 -5.04 18.63 -19.29
CA PHE A 608 -4.40 19.78 -18.66
C PHE A 608 -2.91 19.86 -19.02
N LEU A 609 -2.07 19.00 -18.45
CA LEU A 609 -0.63 18.96 -18.75
C LEU A 609 -0.22 17.55 -19.19
N LYS A 610 0.76 17.46 -20.08
CA LYS A 610 1.23 16.20 -20.66
C LYS A 610 2.75 16.13 -20.70
N ARG A 611 3.31 14.93 -20.92
CA ARG A 611 4.77 14.71 -21.05
C ARG A 611 5.53 14.90 -19.72
N PHE A 612 4.92 14.47 -18.62
CA PHE A 612 5.65 14.28 -17.37
C PHE A 612 6.75 13.22 -17.55
N GLN A 613 7.81 13.30 -16.76
CA GLN A 613 9.02 12.50 -16.98
C GLN A 613 8.84 11.02 -16.66
N SER A 614 7.88 10.68 -15.80
CA SER A 614 7.51 9.32 -15.41
C SER A 614 5.98 9.19 -15.38
N GLY A 615 5.47 7.98 -15.18
CA GLY A 615 4.02 7.76 -15.03
C GLY A 615 3.49 8.50 -13.81
N VAL A 616 2.55 9.44 -14.02
CA VAL A 616 2.01 10.27 -12.94
C VAL A 616 1.24 9.38 -11.97
N ASN A 617 1.68 9.29 -10.73
CA ASN A 617 1.11 8.37 -9.74
C ASN A 617 0.49 9.07 -8.52
N ARG A 618 1.11 10.15 -8.03
CA ARG A 618 0.60 10.92 -6.89
C ARG A 618 0.67 12.40 -7.15
N LEU A 619 -0.31 13.11 -6.60
CA LEU A 619 -0.47 14.55 -6.68
C LEU A 619 -0.64 15.10 -5.27
N ALA A 620 -0.02 16.24 -4.97
CA ALA A 620 -0.23 16.97 -3.73
C ALA A 620 -0.03 18.47 -3.98
N PHE A 621 -0.90 19.31 -3.42
CA PHE A 621 -0.63 20.74 -3.38
C PHE A 621 0.25 21.05 -2.18
N GLY A 622 1.33 21.80 -2.41
CA GLY A 622 2.16 22.32 -1.34
C GLY A 622 1.55 23.55 -0.68
N PRO A 623 2.03 23.92 0.52
CA PRO A 623 1.62 25.16 1.19
C PRO A 623 2.03 26.42 0.40
N ASP A 624 2.88 26.28 -0.63
CA ASP A 624 3.25 27.33 -1.56
C ASP A 624 2.34 27.43 -2.79
N GLY A 625 1.13 26.86 -2.73
CA GLY A 625 0.09 26.97 -3.77
C GLY A 625 0.41 26.22 -5.07
N LYS A 626 1.46 25.39 -5.09
CA LYS A 626 1.94 24.68 -6.27
C LYS A 626 1.60 23.20 -6.22
N LEU A 627 1.40 22.60 -7.40
CA LEU A 627 1.14 21.17 -7.53
C LEU A 627 2.46 20.41 -7.62
N TYR A 628 2.63 19.40 -6.76
CA TYR A 628 3.74 18.45 -6.79
C TYR A 628 3.26 17.14 -7.40
N VAL A 629 4.07 16.59 -8.30
CA VAL A 629 3.74 15.45 -9.14
C VAL A 629 4.78 14.37 -8.93
N GLY A 630 4.35 13.28 -8.29
CA GLY A 630 5.14 12.09 -8.01
C GLY A 630 4.98 11.07 -9.12
N GLY A 631 6.09 10.69 -9.73
CA GLY A 631 6.15 9.77 -10.85
C GLY A 631 6.72 8.40 -10.47
N CYS A 632 6.13 7.34 -11.02
CA CYS A 632 6.56 5.96 -10.82
C CYS A 632 6.32 5.17 -12.11
N GLN A 633 7.27 4.32 -12.51
CA GLN A 633 7.16 3.38 -13.61
C GLN A 633 8.22 2.29 -13.47
N ARG A 634 7.79 1.03 -13.46
CA ARG A 634 8.72 -0.12 -13.47
C ARG A 634 8.18 -1.29 -14.28
N THR A 635 7.01 -1.80 -13.89
CA THR A 635 6.43 -3.02 -14.47
C THR A 635 5.24 -2.77 -15.39
N TRP A 636 4.45 -1.73 -15.14
CA TRP A 636 3.34 -1.34 -16.02
C TRP A 636 3.81 -0.39 -17.10
N ALA A 637 3.15 -0.48 -18.25
CA ALA A 637 3.48 0.34 -19.40
C ALA A 637 3.13 1.80 -19.12
N SER A 638 4.05 2.69 -19.42
CA SER A 638 3.79 4.11 -19.55
C SER A 638 4.65 4.66 -20.68
N ILE A 639 4.16 5.70 -21.35
CA ILE A 639 4.86 6.39 -22.43
C ILE A 639 6.05 7.21 -21.91
N ALA A 640 6.13 7.42 -20.60
CA ALA A 640 7.17 8.20 -19.99
C ALA A 640 8.54 7.50 -20.06
N VAL A 641 9.59 8.32 -20.05
CA VAL A 641 10.97 7.87 -20.29
C VAL A 641 11.72 7.47 -19.02
N ARG A 642 11.33 8.02 -17.86
CA ARG A 642 12.01 7.75 -16.59
C ARG A 642 11.23 6.78 -15.71
N PRO A 643 11.91 5.91 -14.96
CA PRO A 643 11.27 5.00 -14.02
C PRO A 643 10.66 5.71 -12.80
N PHE A 644 11.11 6.93 -12.50
CA PHE A 644 10.53 7.76 -11.45
C PHE A 644 10.86 9.22 -11.71
N ALA A 645 10.08 10.10 -11.10
CA ALA A 645 10.28 11.54 -11.15
C ALA A 645 9.60 12.22 -9.95
N LEU A 646 10.06 13.41 -9.63
CA LEU A 646 9.35 14.35 -8.78
C LEU A 646 9.40 15.70 -9.48
N GLU A 647 8.23 16.28 -9.76
CA GLU A 647 8.10 17.52 -10.52
C GLU A 647 7.18 18.49 -9.78
N ARG A 648 7.34 19.80 -9.99
CA ARG A 648 6.50 20.85 -9.44
C ARG A 648 5.96 21.73 -10.55
N VAL A 649 4.65 21.93 -10.54
CA VAL A 649 3.92 22.79 -11.48
C VAL A 649 3.57 24.10 -10.78
N SER A 650 3.76 25.22 -11.47
CA SER A 650 3.40 26.56 -11.01
C SER A 650 2.72 27.33 -12.13
N PHE A 651 1.73 28.16 -11.79
CA PHE A 651 1.12 29.08 -12.74
C PHE A 651 2.11 30.20 -13.08
N THR A 652 2.21 30.56 -14.36
CA THR A 652 3.16 31.59 -14.83
C THR A 652 2.64 33.01 -14.69
N GLY A 653 1.35 33.17 -14.34
CA GLY A 653 0.62 34.44 -14.45
C GLY A 653 -0.03 34.64 -15.82
N HIS A 654 0.26 33.79 -16.81
CA HIS A 654 -0.38 33.86 -18.13
C HIS A 654 -1.74 33.15 -18.11
N LEU A 655 -2.83 33.93 -18.06
CA LEU A 655 -4.19 33.40 -18.09
C LEU A 655 -4.45 32.68 -19.43
N PRO A 656 -4.76 31.37 -19.45
CA PRO A 656 -5.15 30.66 -20.67
C PRO A 656 -6.55 31.08 -21.12
N PHE A 657 -6.89 30.91 -22.40
CA PHE A 657 -8.28 30.96 -22.86
C PHE A 657 -8.85 29.53 -22.84
N GLU A 658 -9.75 29.25 -21.91
CA GLU A 658 -10.34 27.93 -21.68
C GLU A 658 -11.79 28.05 -21.18
N VAL A 659 -12.56 26.97 -21.30
CA VAL A 659 -13.78 26.79 -20.50
C VAL A 659 -13.37 26.63 -19.05
N GLN A 660 -13.66 27.63 -18.23
CA GLN A 660 -13.40 27.64 -16.80
C GLN A 660 -14.32 26.66 -16.08
N GLU A 661 -15.63 26.78 -16.31
CA GLU A 661 -16.64 25.94 -15.68
C GLU A 661 -17.71 25.49 -16.69
N VAL A 662 -18.29 24.32 -16.43
CA VAL A 662 -19.51 23.83 -17.07
C VAL A 662 -20.52 23.47 -16.00
N HIS A 663 -21.76 23.93 -16.15
CA HIS A 663 -22.87 23.55 -15.27
C HIS A 663 -23.98 22.96 -16.13
N VAL A 664 -24.45 21.77 -15.77
CA VAL A 664 -25.61 21.17 -16.43
C VAL A 664 -26.88 21.97 -16.13
N LYS A 665 -27.76 22.06 -17.11
CA LYS A 665 -29.11 22.61 -16.98
C LYS A 665 -30.10 21.63 -17.61
N THR A 666 -31.41 21.90 -17.45
CA THR A 666 -32.48 21.00 -17.92
C THR A 666 -32.44 20.69 -19.42
N ASP A 667 -31.88 21.58 -20.24
CA ASP A 667 -31.83 21.49 -21.71
C ASP A 667 -30.43 21.71 -22.31
N GLY A 668 -29.37 21.55 -21.51
CA GLY A 668 -27.99 21.63 -22.01
C GLY A 668 -27.00 22.11 -20.96
N PHE A 669 -26.08 22.97 -21.34
CA PHE A 669 -25.00 23.46 -20.47
C PHE A 669 -24.98 24.99 -20.36
N GLU A 670 -24.43 25.47 -19.26
CA GLU A 670 -23.88 26.81 -19.12
C GLU A 670 -22.37 26.69 -19.06
N LEU A 671 -21.68 27.30 -20.02
CA LEU A 671 -20.22 27.31 -20.12
C LEU A 671 -19.72 28.68 -19.67
N THR A 672 -18.80 28.73 -18.71
CA THR A 672 -18.10 29.96 -18.31
C THR A 672 -16.65 29.88 -18.77
N PHE A 673 -16.11 30.97 -19.32
CA PHE A 673 -14.77 31.05 -19.91
C PHE A 673 -13.83 31.92 -19.08
N THR A 674 -12.55 31.57 -19.08
CA THR A 674 -11.50 32.32 -18.36
C THR A 674 -11.29 33.74 -18.92
N LYS A 675 -11.60 33.96 -20.20
CA LYS A 675 -11.53 35.26 -20.87
C LYS A 675 -12.83 35.55 -21.64
N PRO A 676 -13.13 36.82 -21.96
CA PRO A 676 -14.24 37.16 -22.82
C PRO A 676 -14.16 36.47 -24.20
N VAL A 677 -15.22 35.79 -24.59
CA VAL A 677 -15.41 35.18 -25.91
C VAL A 677 -15.78 36.23 -26.95
N ASP A 678 -15.44 35.94 -28.21
CA ASP A 678 -16.01 36.63 -29.35
C ASP A 678 -17.47 36.18 -29.55
N PRO A 679 -18.47 37.10 -29.52
CA PRO A 679 -19.87 36.73 -29.64
C PRO A 679 -20.25 36.02 -30.94
N GLU A 680 -19.57 36.33 -32.04
CA GLU A 680 -19.89 35.75 -33.34
C GLU A 680 -19.54 34.27 -33.36
N THR A 681 -18.28 33.93 -33.05
CA THR A 681 -17.85 32.54 -33.00
C THR A 681 -18.49 31.75 -31.85
N ALA A 682 -18.62 32.33 -30.66
CA ALA A 682 -19.18 31.61 -29.51
C ALA A 682 -20.72 31.54 -29.50
N GLY A 683 -21.40 32.38 -30.29
CA GLY A 683 -22.85 32.36 -30.47
C GLY A 683 -23.31 31.50 -31.63
N ASP A 684 -22.39 30.93 -32.41
CA ASP A 684 -22.70 30.03 -33.52
C ASP A 684 -22.84 28.58 -33.02
N PRO A 685 -24.03 27.95 -33.11
CA PRO A 685 -24.21 26.55 -32.78
C PRO A 685 -23.25 25.59 -33.49
N GLU A 686 -22.84 25.91 -34.72
CA GLU A 686 -21.91 25.09 -35.52
C GLU A 686 -20.47 25.13 -34.98
N SER A 687 -20.15 26.03 -34.04
CA SER A 687 -18.86 26.02 -33.34
C SER A 687 -18.73 24.89 -32.32
N TYR A 688 -19.79 24.08 -32.13
CA TYR A 688 -19.89 23.05 -31.10
C TYR A 688 -20.26 21.69 -31.70
N ASP A 689 -19.35 20.71 -31.62
CA ASP A 689 -19.69 19.31 -31.85
C ASP A 689 -20.05 18.64 -30.52
N VAL A 690 -21.25 18.09 -30.40
CA VAL A 690 -21.70 17.36 -29.20
C VAL A 690 -21.97 15.90 -29.53
N LEU A 691 -21.31 15.00 -28.79
CA LEU A 691 -21.40 13.55 -28.98
C LEU A 691 -21.67 12.85 -27.66
N GLN A 692 -22.54 11.83 -27.66
CA GLN A 692 -22.82 11.00 -26.49
C GLN A 692 -22.50 9.52 -26.70
N TYR A 693 -21.91 8.91 -25.68
CA TYR A 693 -21.67 7.46 -25.62
C TYR A 693 -21.72 6.96 -24.16
N ASN A 694 -21.84 5.65 -23.96
CA ASN A 694 -21.70 5.03 -22.65
C ASN A 694 -20.74 3.83 -22.69
N TYR A 695 -20.50 3.25 -21.51
CA TYR A 695 -19.71 2.05 -21.31
C TYR A 695 -20.59 0.95 -20.71
N LYS A 696 -20.39 -0.31 -21.14
CA LYS A 696 -21.13 -1.45 -20.59
C LYS A 696 -20.41 -2.03 -19.38
N TYR A 697 -21.20 -2.39 -18.37
CA TYR A 697 -20.75 -3.12 -17.19
C TYR A 697 -20.79 -4.64 -17.47
N HIS A 698 -19.62 -5.30 -17.46
CA HIS A 698 -19.49 -6.73 -17.72
C HIS A 698 -18.15 -7.29 -17.23
N ALA A 699 -18.03 -8.61 -17.13
CA ALA A 699 -16.83 -9.30 -16.65
C ALA A 699 -15.57 -9.06 -17.49
N SER A 700 -15.70 -8.95 -18.82
CA SER A 700 -14.55 -8.79 -19.72
C SER A 700 -13.78 -7.50 -19.44
N TYR A 701 -12.50 -7.49 -19.82
CA TYR A 701 -11.60 -6.37 -19.57
C TYR A 701 -11.99 -5.12 -20.37
N GLY A 702 -12.36 -4.04 -19.66
CA GLY A 702 -12.71 -2.76 -20.27
C GLY A 702 -14.00 -2.79 -21.06
N SER A 703 -14.41 -1.66 -21.62
CA SER A 703 -15.58 -1.56 -22.49
C SER A 703 -15.31 -0.59 -23.64
N PRO A 704 -15.73 -0.92 -24.88
CA PRO A 704 -15.75 0.06 -25.95
C PRO A 704 -16.83 1.13 -25.68
N GLU A 705 -16.80 2.20 -26.46
CA GLU A 705 -17.81 3.25 -26.46
C GLU A 705 -19.07 2.72 -27.19
N PHE A 706 -20.27 2.95 -26.64
CA PHE A 706 -21.54 2.60 -27.28
C PHE A 706 -22.44 3.82 -27.43
N ASP A 707 -23.07 3.95 -28.60
CA ASP A 707 -24.02 5.01 -28.88
C ASP A 707 -25.43 4.71 -28.31
N HIS A 708 -26.40 5.58 -28.60
CA HIS A 708 -27.78 5.46 -28.12
C HIS A 708 -28.52 4.21 -28.61
N ASP A 709 -28.10 3.65 -29.76
CA ASP A 709 -28.66 2.43 -30.34
C ASP A 709 -27.88 1.18 -29.90
N GLY A 710 -26.87 1.36 -29.06
CA GLY A 710 -26.03 0.28 -28.53
C GLY A 710 -25.03 -0.27 -29.54
N LYS A 711 -24.72 0.49 -30.61
CA LYS A 711 -23.66 0.14 -31.57
C LYS A 711 -22.29 0.37 -30.94
N LYS A 712 -21.44 -0.64 -31.05
CA LYS A 712 -20.07 -0.65 -30.51
C LYS A 712 -19.16 0.30 -31.30
N ASP A 713 -18.19 0.90 -30.60
CA ASP A 713 -17.17 1.82 -31.13
C ASP A 713 -17.80 3.02 -31.84
N SER A 714 -18.91 3.52 -31.29
CA SER A 714 -19.76 4.57 -31.87
C SER A 714 -20.18 5.58 -30.80
N ALA A 715 -20.57 6.78 -31.24
CA ALA A 715 -21.19 7.82 -30.42
C ALA A 715 -22.34 8.48 -31.19
N THR A 716 -23.39 8.90 -30.48
CA THR A 716 -24.54 9.60 -31.04
C THR A 716 -24.26 11.10 -31.12
N SER A 717 -24.45 11.69 -32.31
CA SER A 717 -24.45 13.16 -32.46
C SER A 717 -25.66 13.76 -31.77
N ILE A 718 -25.43 14.82 -30.99
CA ILE A 718 -26.47 15.56 -30.27
C ILE A 718 -26.63 16.91 -30.94
N ASP A 719 -27.86 17.27 -31.27
CA ASP A 719 -28.16 18.53 -31.97
C ASP A 719 -27.93 19.71 -31.03
N VAL A 720 -27.10 20.67 -31.43
CA VAL A 720 -26.94 21.96 -30.76
C VAL A 720 -28.00 22.91 -31.33
N THR A 721 -29.00 23.26 -30.54
CA THR A 721 -30.14 24.05 -31.02
C THR A 721 -29.95 25.55 -30.84
N ALA A 722 -29.10 25.97 -29.89
CA ALA A 722 -28.73 27.35 -29.68
C ALA A 722 -27.42 27.47 -28.89
N ALA A 723 -26.67 28.54 -29.15
CA ALA A 723 -25.55 29.00 -28.34
C ALA A 723 -25.75 30.49 -28.04
N GLU A 724 -26.11 30.85 -26.80
CA GLU A 724 -26.45 32.22 -26.42
C GLU A 724 -25.35 32.82 -25.54
N VAL A 725 -24.65 33.83 -26.06
CA VAL A 725 -23.56 34.49 -25.32
C VAL A 725 -24.15 35.45 -24.29
N ALA A 726 -23.82 35.26 -23.02
CA ALA A 726 -24.32 36.08 -21.92
C ALA A 726 -23.71 37.49 -21.93
N GLN A 727 -24.41 38.43 -21.28
CA GLN A 727 -23.91 39.79 -21.08
C GLN A 727 -22.54 39.77 -20.38
N GLY A 728 -21.56 40.49 -20.95
CA GLY A 728 -20.18 40.49 -20.48
C GLY A 728 -19.27 39.47 -21.17
N ASN A 729 -19.79 38.67 -22.11
CA ASN A 729 -19.05 37.76 -22.98
C ASN A 729 -18.23 36.70 -22.26
N LYS A 730 -18.54 36.37 -21.00
CA LYS A 730 -17.78 35.34 -20.27
C LYS A 730 -18.51 34.02 -20.15
N SER A 731 -19.75 33.94 -20.61
CA SER A 731 -20.52 32.70 -20.53
C SER A 731 -21.32 32.48 -21.80
N VAL A 732 -21.56 31.21 -22.13
CA VAL A 732 -22.41 30.75 -23.23
C VAL A 732 -23.41 29.76 -22.69
N ARG A 733 -24.70 29.99 -22.98
CA ARG A 733 -25.77 29.03 -22.77
C ARG A 733 -25.89 28.13 -23.99
N LEU A 734 -25.45 26.88 -23.86
CA LEU A 734 -25.50 25.89 -24.93
C LEU A 734 -26.74 25.02 -24.74
N ARG A 735 -27.70 25.09 -25.67
CA ARG A 735 -28.91 24.25 -25.66
C ARG A 735 -28.72 23.08 -26.60
N VAL A 736 -29.11 21.90 -26.15
CA VAL A 736 -28.95 20.65 -26.89
C VAL A 736 -30.25 19.85 -26.91
N LYS A 737 -30.44 19.03 -27.95
CA LYS A 737 -31.61 18.17 -28.12
C LYS A 737 -31.21 16.74 -28.42
N GLY A 738 -31.94 15.79 -27.83
CA GLY A 738 -31.76 14.36 -28.09
C GLY A 738 -30.75 13.66 -27.18
N TRP A 739 -30.12 14.37 -26.23
CA TRP A 739 -29.22 13.77 -25.24
C TRP A 739 -29.96 12.92 -24.19
N LYS A 740 -29.24 11.99 -23.55
CA LYS A 740 -29.76 11.08 -22.52
C LYS A 740 -28.87 11.10 -21.27
N THR A 741 -29.48 10.92 -20.10
CA THR A 741 -28.76 10.63 -18.85
C THR A 741 -28.19 9.20 -18.87
N GLY A 742 -27.16 8.94 -18.05
CA GLY A 742 -26.37 7.70 -18.07
C GLY A 742 -25.32 7.63 -19.18
N TYR A 743 -25.04 8.76 -19.85
CA TYR A 743 -24.07 8.87 -20.95
C TYR A 743 -22.97 9.89 -20.61
N VAL A 744 -21.81 9.69 -21.22
CA VAL A 744 -20.76 10.71 -21.30
C VAL A 744 -21.07 11.62 -22.48
N THR A 745 -21.12 12.92 -22.24
CA THR A 745 -21.33 13.96 -23.25
C THR A 745 -20.00 14.64 -23.55
N MET A 746 -19.43 14.34 -24.72
CA MET A 746 -18.26 15.03 -25.23
C MET A 746 -18.71 16.31 -25.95
N VAL A 747 -18.13 17.45 -25.59
CA VAL A 747 -18.36 18.73 -26.25
C VAL A 747 -17.03 19.22 -26.80
N ARG A 748 -16.97 19.49 -28.11
CA ARG A 748 -15.83 20.11 -28.76
C ARG A 748 -16.20 21.51 -29.21
N SER A 749 -15.46 22.51 -28.75
CA SER A 749 -15.65 23.91 -29.09
C SER A 749 -14.52 24.36 -30.01
N LEU A 750 -14.44 23.78 -31.21
CA LEU A 750 -13.27 23.92 -32.10
C LEU A 750 -13.12 25.35 -32.64
N ASP A 751 -14.24 26.01 -32.92
CA ASP A 751 -14.27 27.31 -33.59
C ASP A 751 -14.54 28.49 -32.67
N VAL A 752 -14.85 28.25 -31.40
CA VAL A 752 -14.91 29.30 -30.37
C VAL A 752 -13.57 30.04 -30.28
N ARG A 753 -13.64 31.37 -30.32
CA ARG A 753 -12.49 32.28 -30.14
C ARG A 753 -12.71 33.24 -28.98
N SER A 754 -11.60 33.75 -28.45
CA SER A 754 -11.65 34.91 -27.55
C SER A 754 -11.84 36.19 -28.34
N ARG A 755 -12.18 37.31 -27.68
CA ARG A 755 -12.20 38.64 -28.34
C ARG A 755 -10.86 39.06 -28.97
N ARG A 756 -9.77 38.37 -28.67
CA ARG A 756 -8.43 38.59 -29.24
C ARG A 756 -8.02 37.50 -30.23
N ASP A 757 -8.99 36.75 -30.75
CA ASP A 757 -8.79 35.64 -31.69
C ASP A 757 -7.88 34.52 -31.14
N GLU A 758 -7.88 34.31 -29.82
CA GLU A 758 -7.20 33.18 -29.22
C GLU A 758 -8.07 31.93 -29.34
N LYS A 759 -7.46 30.78 -29.67
CA LYS A 759 -8.10 29.46 -29.61
C LYS A 759 -8.12 28.94 -28.17
N LEU A 760 -9.09 28.08 -27.85
CA LEU A 760 -9.09 27.34 -26.60
C LEU A 760 -7.83 26.46 -26.51
N GLU A 761 -7.10 26.55 -25.40
CA GLU A 761 -5.94 25.68 -25.16
C GLU A 761 -6.38 24.20 -25.04
N ASN A 762 -7.52 23.98 -24.37
CA ASN A 762 -8.22 22.71 -24.30
C ASN A 762 -9.65 22.90 -24.84
N ASN A 763 -9.85 22.52 -26.10
CA ASN A 763 -11.10 22.74 -26.84
C ASN A 763 -12.15 21.62 -26.66
N THR A 764 -11.86 20.60 -25.85
CA THR A 764 -12.73 19.44 -25.67
C THR A 764 -12.84 19.09 -24.19
N PHE A 765 -14.07 18.81 -23.75
CA PHE A 765 -14.34 18.20 -22.46
C PHE A 765 -15.33 17.05 -22.56
N TRP A 766 -15.35 16.24 -21.52
CA TRP A 766 -16.27 15.12 -21.37
C TRP A 766 -17.02 15.26 -20.06
N TYR A 767 -18.33 15.45 -20.16
CA TYR A 767 -19.23 15.57 -19.02
C TYR A 767 -19.92 14.23 -18.76
N THR A 768 -19.83 13.70 -17.54
CA THR A 768 -20.57 12.51 -17.12
C THR A 768 -21.98 12.93 -16.71
N LEU A 769 -22.99 12.63 -17.52
CA LEU A 769 -24.36 13.08 -17.30
C LEU A 769 -25.17 11.97 -16.62
N ASN A 770 -25.21 11.97 -15.30
CA ASN A 770 -26.00 11.02 -14.51
C ASN A 770 -27.45 11.51 -14.32
N ALA A 771 -27.65 12.80 -14.06
CA ALA A 771 -28.95 13.39 -13.79
C ALA A 771 -29.05 14.83 -14.34
N LEU A 772 -30.29 15.26 -14.60
CA LEU A 772 -30.61 16.65 -14.88
C LEU A 772 -31.12 17.32 -13.58
N PRO A 773 -30.86 18.63 -13.40
CA PRO A 773 -31.37 19.35 -12.24
C PRO A 773 -32.91 19.41 -12.26
N GLU A 774 -33.51 19.42 -11.08
CA GLU A 774 -34.94 19.72 -10.92
C GLU A 774 -35.21 21.16 -11.40
N GLY A 775 -36.23 21.32 -12.25
CA GLY A 775 -36.55 22.57 -12.95
C GLY A 775 -37.35 23.57 -12.13
#